data_AF-A0A5C6DB44-F1
#
_entry.id   AF-A0A5C6DB44-F1
#
_cell.length_a   1.000
_cell.length_b   1.000
_cell.length_c   1.000
_cell.angle_alpha   90.00
_cell.angle_beta   90.00
_cell.angle_gamma   90.00
#
_symmetry.space_group_name_H-M   'P 1'
#
loop_
_entity.id
_entity.type
_entity.pdbx_description
1 polymer ?
#
loop_
_entity_poly.entity_id
_entity_poly.type
_entity_poly.pdbx_seq_one_letter_code
_entity_poly.pdbx_strand_id
1 'polypeptide(L)'
;MFGKRRKIEEQPIDWPGLLSLLEDDDRRAAAQCSFPAESRESYLASVRRVDASVVHDILACGRQVHSASQLVNWPVVAVAGMLNSGKTSLVATYLSEAGRTRTLRGPSNDQGTHRFVLWLPKQWQQDAELWGLLLSRIGDAIGNPPEMLAEDPRDAHRQYNNQGGNADSLGVPLIATDSGLDEAGVGLLDCPDIVSDEAFGLGSPEIRRELLGRAAALCSAFLIVTSAESSRDATLGDLLRIASDLMPGVPRMLAVNKVRPRQTPDQVYETFSSLSKTYGIETIYAAYDFDVPASRPFIPTVDESTPSVAIDPDAELLPVFFSVTSNPDNNPPAAIPKERLLQALPSRLDRAQLFEKFRIALQSSLRAVIWNRGLTLIDQDADKSIAATTKAQHCLMQAALEFFAHRQVGGEVIELRLHQSERIVRQLSESFAITAPWYARWGVRMNARMRRILGGAGDFIRQLTPSALAQRTATEIKDKFRRGEYGGLMTPERLNVAIDRFGGTSSLPHWFGDEVDPDIKRLTEASEAAISRFGRDDFTSLDPRRLDEAVRQMWAEVPMHKKLAAGLTPLAAMLAAFGGVLMIPIDFGGTMVLASASIPELFAALGLTTLSALWAGGANTRNVGQQAAKQQLADFHAALSDSLGVNRLEEPVTIKVSQSNVTLPLSQIVRREAVGPTLAVYRIRDEFREELKQRLPRSEGSARAT
;
A
#
# COMPACT_ATOMS: atom_id res chain seq x y z
N MET A 1 -20.05 -19.79 -34.49
CA MET A 1 -19.42 -20.68 -33.49
C MET A 1 -19.40 -19.97 -32.14
N PHE A 2 -20.52 -19.98 -31.42
CA PHE A 2 -20.58 -19.41 -30.07
C PHE A 2 -20.12 -20.47 -29.08
N GLY A 3 -18.93 -20.27 -28.52
CA GLY A 3 -18.38 -21.15 -27.50
C GLY A 3 -19.35 -21.23 -26.32
N LYS A 4 -19.78 -22.45 -25.98
CA LYS A 4 -20.43 -22.75 -24.71
C LYS A 4 -19.49 -22.26 -23.60
N ARG A 5 -19.83 -21.14 -22.95
CA ARG A 5 -19.23 -20.74 -21.68
C ARG A 5 -19.39 -21.94 -20.76
N ARG A 6 -18.28 -22.60 -20.41
CA ARG A 6 -18.28 -23.53 -19.29
C ARG A 6 -18.71 -22.71 -18.08
N LYS A 7 -19.94 -22.93 -17.59
CA LYS A 7 -20.26 -22.60 -16.20
C LYS A 7 -19.25 -23.41 -15.40
N ILE A 8 -18.17 -22.77 -14.94
CA ILE A 8 -17.42 -23.29 -13.81
C ILE A 8 -18.46 -23.36 -12.71
N GLU A 9 -18.85 -24.56 -12.30
CA GLU A 9 -19.60 -24.72 -11.05
C GLU A 9 -18.71 -24.10 -9.97
N GLU A 10 -19.07 -22.90 -9.52
CA GLU A 10 -18.29 -22.20 -8.50
C GLU A 10 -18.40 -22.99 -7.20
N GLN A 11 -17.41 -23.86 -6.99
CA GLN A 11 -17.26 -24.65 -5.79
C GLN A 11 -17.27 -23.72 -4.57
N PRO A 12 -17.89 -24.15 -3.46
CA PRO A 12 -17.92 -23.36 -2.25
C PRO A 12 -16.50 -23.07 -1.76
N ILE A 13 -16.23 -21.82 -1.38
CA ILE A 13 -14.95 -21.45 -0.78
C ILE A 13 -14.83 -22.11 0.59
N ASP A 14 -13.79 -22.92 0.79
CA ASP A 14 -13.39 -23.44 2.09
C ASP A 14 -12.71 -22.31 2.89
N TRP A 15 -13.49 -21.58 3.68
CA TRP A 15 -12.99 -20.46 4.47
C TRP A 15 -11.92 -20.88 5.50
N PRO A 16 -12.09 -21.93 6.34
CA PRO A 16 -11.02 -22.38 7.24
C PRO A 16 -9.71 -22.71 6.53
N GLY A 17 -9.78 -23.42 5.40
CA GLY A 17 -8.61 -23.75 4.59
C GLY A 17 -7.95 -22.52 3.95
N LEU A 18 -8.75 -21.52 3.54
CA LEU A 18 -8.26 -20.25 3.03
C LEU A 18 -7.65 -19.39 4.15
N LEU A 19 -8.31 -19.26 5.29
CA LEU A 19 -7.83 -18.49 6.44
C LEU A 19 -6.47 -19.01 6.92
N SER A 20 -6.31 -20.34 7.00
CA SER A 20 -5.01 -20.95 7.31
C SER A 20 -3.91 -20.57 6.31
N LEU A 21 -4.23 -20.38 5.04
CA LEU A 21 -3.27 -19.86 4.04
C LEU A 21 -2.98 -18.37 4.29
N LEU A 22 -3.99 -17.57 4.60
CA LEU A 22 -3.83 -16.12 4.82
C LEU A 22 -3.07 -15.78 6.11
N GLU A 23 -3.08 -16.68 7.10
CA GLU A 23 -2.41 -16.53 8.40
C GLU A 23 -1.01 -17.16 8.45
N ASP A 24 -0.64 -18.01 7.48
CA ASP A 24 0.66 -18.70 7.45
C ASP A 24 1.80 -17.70 7.22
N ASP A 25 2.68 -17.56 8.21
CA ASP A 25 3.85 -16.69 8.20
C ASP A 25 5.16 -17.43 7.89
N ASP A 26 5.10 -18.75 7.64
CA ASP A 26 6.27 -19.58 7.39
C ASP A 26 6.35 -20.04 5.93
N ARG A 27 5.82 -21.23 5.62
CA ARG A 27 6.03 -21.85 4.30
C ARG A 27 5.26 -21.11 3.23
N ARG A 28 4.04 -20.69 3.57
CA ARG A 28 3.08 -20.09 2.64
C ARG A 28 2.90 -18.59 2.89
N ALA A 29 3.90 -17.95 3.49
CA ALA A 29 3.93 -16.51 3.67
C ALA A 29 3.72 -15.74 2.35
N ALA A 30 2.99 -14.64 2.42
CA ALA A 30 2.67 -13.82 1.27
C ALA A 30 3.81 -12.87 0.88
N ALA A 31 4.49 -12.32 1.89
CA ALA A 31 5.60 -11.41 1.71
C ALA A 31 6.85 -11.93 2.42
N GLN A 32 8.00 -11.55 1.87
CA GLN A 32 9.32 -11.76 2.45
C GLN A 32 9.97 -10.40 2.65
N CYS A 33 10.41 -10.12 3.86
CA CYS A 33 11.33 -9.03 4.15
C CYS A 33 12.75 -9.53 3.85
N SER A 34 13.46 -8.91 2.92
CA SER A 34 14.86 -9.26 2.60
C SER A 34 15.88 -8.41 3.35
N PHE A 35 15.45 -7.31 3.96
CA PHE A 35 16.29 -6.41 4.74
C PHE A 35 15.42 -5.64 5.75
N PRO A 36 15.85 -5.44 7.01
CA PRO A 36 17.20 -5.62 7.56
C PRO A 36 17.59 -7.07 7.89
N ALA A 37 16.62 -7.91 8.19
CA ALA A 37 16.80 -9.34 8.41
C ALA A 37 15.80 -10.11 7.55
N GLU A 38 16.20 -11.30 7.10
CA GLU A 38 15.28 -12.16 6.37
C GLU A 38 14.15 -12.62 7.29
N SER A 39 12.94 -12.19 6.99
CA SER A 39 11.73 -12.62 7.68
C SER A 39 10.60 -12.83 6.68
N ARG A 40 9.57 -13.52 7.12
CA ARG A 40 8.38 -13.83 6.34
C ARG A 40 7.16 -13.31 7.06
N GLU A 41 6.21 -12.80 6.28
CA GLU A 41 4.97 -12.23 6.80
C GLU A 41 3.80 -12.93 6.11
N SER A 42 2.82 -13.33 6.92
CA SER A 42 1.55 -13.82 6.40
C SER A 42 0.82 -12.74 5.63
N TYR A 43 -0.16 -13.13 4.83
CA TYR A 43 -0.97 -12.18 4.08
C TYR A 43 -1.67 -11.18 5.01
N LEU A 44 -2.33 -11.66 6.07
CA LEU A 44 -3.03 -10.77 7.01
C LEU A 44 -2.07 -9.86 7.78
N ALA A 45 -0.86 -10.32 8.13
CA ALA A 45 0.15 -9.48 8.76
C ALA A 45 0.63 -8.37 7.80
N SER A 46 0.88 -8.72 6.54
CA SER A 46 1.32 -7.80 5.49
C SER A 46 0.26 -6.72 5.21
N VAL A 47 -1.01 -7.10 5.08
CA VAL A 47 -2.11 -6.14 4.93
C VAL A 47 -2.24 -5.26 6.17
N ARG A 48 -2.19 -5.84 7.39
CA ARG A 48 -2.32 -5.10 8.65
C ARG A 48 -1.27 -4.01 8.81
N ARG A 49 -0.04 -4.25 8.35
CA ARG A 49 1.06 -3.30 8.39
C ARG A 49 0.78 -2.05 7.53
N VAL A 50 0.05 -2.21 6.44
CA VAL A 50 -0.28 -1.13 5.49
C VAL A 50 -1.62 -0.47 5.83
N ASP A 51 -2.66 -1.28 6.05
CA ASP A 51 -4.01 -0.83 6.39
C ASP A 51 -4.75 -1.90 7.22
N ALA A 52 -4.89 -1.64 8.52
CA ALA A 52 -5.57 -2.55 9.44
C ALA A 52 -7.07 -2.71 9.16
N SER A 53 -7.74 -1.71 8.53
CA SER A 53 -9.17 -1.76 8.25
C SER A 53 -9.51 -2.87 7.25
N VAL A 54 -8.66 -3.08 6.25
CA VAL A 54 -8.84 -4.10 5.21
C VAL A 54 -8.80 -5.51 5.81
N VAL A 55 -8.02 -5.74 6.86
CA VAL A 55 -7.99 -7.04 7.57
C VAL A 55 -9.32 -7.32 8.25
N HIS A 56 -9.94 -6.31 8.87
CA HIS A 56 -11.27 -6.45 9.45
C HIS A 56 -12.30 -6.80 8.37
N ASP A 57 -12.25 -6.14 7.21
CA ASP A 57 -13.13 -6.44 6.07
C ASP A 57 -12.95 -7.87 5.56
N ILE A 58 -11.70 -8.34 5.36
CA ILE A 58 -11.40 -9.70 4.90
C ILE A 58 -11.98 -10.74 5.87
N LEU A 59 -11.72 -10.57 7.17
CA LEU A 59 -12.17 -11.51 8.18
C LEU A 59 -13.70 -11.51 8.32
N ALA A 60 -14.34 -10.33 8.22
CA ALA A 60 -15.79 -10.21 8.23
C ALA A 60 -16.41 -10.91 7.01
N CYS A 61 -15.92 -10.65 5.79
CA CYS A 61 -16.37 -11.34 4.59
C CYS A 61 -16.16 -12.85 4.66
N GLY A 62 -15.03 -13.31 5.22
CA GLY A 62 -14.75 -14.72 5.43
C GLY A 62 -15.74 -15.41 6.37
N ARG A 63 -16.04 -14.78 7.52
CA ARG A 63 -17.07 -15.27 8.46
C ARG A 63 -18.46 -15.31 7.83
N GLN A 64 -18.80 -14.30 7.02
CA GLN A 64 -20.07 -14.27 6.28
C GLN A 64 -20.18 -15.43 5.29
N VAL A 65 -19.11 -15.72 4.53
CA VAL A 65 -19.08 -16.88 3.60
C VAL A 65 -19.20 -18.20 4.36
N HIS A 66 -18.51 -18.34 5.50
CA HIS A 66 -18.54 -19.57 6.29
C HIS A 66 -19.91 -19.85 6.92
N SER A 67 -20.54 -18.82 7.49
CA SER A 67 -21.86 -18.93 8.13
C SER A 67 -23.03 -18.95 7.15
N ALA A 68 -22.81 -18.61 5.87
CA ALA A 68 -23.90 -18.52 4.89
C ALA A 68 -24.69 -19.84 4.75
N SER A 69 -24.01 -20.99 4.70
CA SER A 69 -24.65 -22.31 4.56
C SER A 69 -25.56 -22.67 5.72
N GLN A 70 -25.30 -22.13 6.91
CA GLN A 70 -26.11 -22.32 8.10
C GLN A 70 -27.36 -21.43 8.12
N LEU A 71 -27.52 -20.52 7.14
CA LEU A 71 -28.62 -19.55 7.08
C LEU A 71 -29.47 -19.66 5.81
N VAL A 72 -29.32 -20.76 5.06
CA VAL A 72 -30.05 -21.07 3.80
C VAL A 72 -31.57 -21.00 3.98
N ASN A 73 -32.08 -21.45 5.12
CA ASN A 73 -33.52 -21.58 5.36
C ASN A 73 -34.18 -20.32 5.95
N TRP A 74 -33.40 -19.25 6.18
CA TRP A 74 -33.83 -18.05 6.91
C TRP A 74 -33.59 -16.79 6.08
N PRO A 75 -34.28 -16.64 4.93
CA PRO A 75 -34.08 -15.51 4.02
C PRO A 75 -34.48 -14.19 4.65
N VAL A 76 -33.74 -13.13 4.32
CA VAL A 76 -34.05 -11.74 4.69
C VAL A 76 -34.27 -10.92 3.43
N VAL A 77 -35.36 -10.15 3.38
CA VAL A 77 -35.68 -9.25 2.28
C VAL A 77 -35.48 -7.81 2.73
N ALA A 78 -34.64 -7.07 2.02
CA ALA A 78 -34.46 -5.64 2.24
C ALA A 78 -35.59 -4.85 1.58
N VAL A 79 -36.24 -3.98 2.35
CA VAL A 79 -37.25 -3.03 1.89
C VAL A 79 -36.60 -1.65 1.86
N ALA A 80 -36.18 -1.23 0.67
CA ALA A 80 -35.53 0.05 0.42
C ALA A 80 -36.40 0.94 -0.46
N GLY A 81 -36.14 2.25 -0.52
CA GLY A 81 -36.99 3.15 -1.31
C GLY A 81 -36.94 4.60 -0.86
N MET A 82 -37.54 5.47 -1.66
CA MET A 82 -37.54 6.92 -1.46
C MET A 82 -38.32 7.37 -0.21
N LEU A 83 -38.12 8.62 0.19
CA LEU A 83 -38.94 9.28 1.20
C LEU A 83 -40.43 9.17 0.87
N ASN A 84 -41.26 8.85 1.87
CA ASN A 84 -42.72 8.80 1.75
C ASN A 84 -43.28 7.90 0.63
N SER A 85 -42.49 6.91 0.16
CA SER A 85 -42.94 5.90 -0.80
C SER A 85 -43.80 4.80 -0.18
N GLY A 86 -43.86 4.72 1.16
CA GLY A 86 -44.64 3.74 1.90
C GLY A 86 -43.90 2.44 2.23
N LYS A 87 -42.58 2.51 2.45
CA LYS A 87 -41.73 1.37 2.88
C LYS A 87 -42.26 0.69 4.14
N THR A 88 -42.38 1.44 5.23
CA THR A 88 -42.85 0.91 6.52
C THR A 88 -44.30 0.48 6.46
N SER A 89 -45.14 1.13 5.64
CA SER A 89 -46.50 0.66 5.34
C SER A 89 -46.52 -0.69 4.61
N LEU A 90 -45.54 -0.96 3.73
CA LEU A 90 -45.37 -2.26 3.10
C LEU A 90 -44.94 -3.31 4.12
N VAL A 91 -43.94 -3.01 4.97
CA VAL A 91 -43.49 -3.91 6.04
C VAL A 91 -44.65 -4.27 6.97
N ALA A 92 -45.44 -3.27 7.37
CA ALA A 92 -46.62 -3.44 8.23
C ALA A 92 -47.67 -4.42 7.66
N THR A 93 -47.71 -4.65 6.35
CA THR A 93 -48.66 -5.61 5.75
C THR A 93 -48.36 -7.07 6.14
N TYR A 94 -47.14 -7.35 6.58
CA TYR A 94 -46.71 -8.67 7.06
C TYR A 94 -46.71 -8.81 8.59
N LEU A 95 -46.84 -7.70 9.32
CA LEU A 95 -46.79 -7.71 10.78
C LEU A 95 -48.18 -7.95 11.38
N SER A 96 -48.18 -8.56 12.56
CA SER A 96 -49.34 -8.64 13.46
C SER A 96 -49.77 -7.25 13.93
N GLU A 97 -50.96 -7.14 14.52
CA GLU A 97 -51.42 -5.87 15.12
C GLU A 97 -50.42 -5.30 16.14
N ALA A 98 -49.81 -6.17 16.95
CA ALA A 98 -48.77 -5.78 17.91
C ALA A 98 -47.52 -5.20 17.21
N GLY A 99 -47.05 -5.84 16.14
CA GLY A 99 -45.93 -5.32 15.35
C GLY A 99 -46.27 -4.01 14.64
N ARG A 100 -47.48 -3.88 14.07
CA ARG A 100 -47.96 -2.66 13.39
C ARG A 100 -47.97 -1.44 14.31
N THR A 101 -48.37 -1.61 15.56
CA THR A 101 -48.38 -0.50 16.53
C THR A 101 -46.97 -0.01 16.91
N ARG A 102 -45.94 -0.86 16.77
CA ARG A 102 -44.53 -0.53 17.03
C ARG A 102 -43.83 0.08 15.82
N THR A 103 -44.44 0.01 14.63
CA THR A 103 -43.88 0.62 13.41
C THR A 103 -44.28 2.08 13.28
N LEU A 104 -43.28 2.94 13.03
CA LEU A 104 -43.50 4.36 12.86
C LEU A 104 -44.00 4.67 11.45
N ARG A 105 -45.26 5.12 11.33
CA ARG A 105 -45.91 5.49 10.06
C ARG A 105 -46.44 6.93 10.16
N GLY A 106 -46.16 7.74 9.15
CA GLY A 106 -46.56 9.15 9.17
C GLY A 106 -46.33 9.90 7.85
N PRO A 107 -47.04 11.01 7.60
CA PRO A 107 -46.88 11.83 6.40
C PRO A 107 -45.69 12.81 6.46
N SER A 108 -45.10 13.03 7.64
CA SER A 108 -44.02 14.00 7.89
C SER A 108 -42.68 13.35 8.27
N ASN A 109 -41.56 14.01 7.96
CA ASN A 109 -40.20 13.51 8.26
C ASN A 109 -39.92 13.31 9.76
N ASP A 110 -40.61 14.03 10.65
CA ASP A 110 -40.54 13.83 12.10
C ASP A 110 -41.12 12.47 12.56
N GLN A 111 -41.71 11.73 11.62
CA GLN A 111 -42.31 10.40 11.77
C GLN A 111 -41.67 9.38 10.80
N GLY A 112 -40.41 9.60 10.38
CA GLY A 112 -39.68 8.73 9.45
C GLY A 112 -38.74 7.73 10.14
N THR A 113 -38.47 6.61 9.45
CA THR A 113 -37.46 5.61 9.84
C THR A 113 -36.05 6.14 9.59
N HIS A 114 -35.27 6.29 10.66
CA HIS A 114 -33.88 6.79 10.59
C HIS A 114 -32.83 5.71 10.92
N ARG A 115 -33.23 4.62 11.57
CA ARG A 115 -32.39 3.45 11.85
C ARG A 115 -32.88 2.23 11.07
N PHE A 116 -31.97 1.32 10.74
CA PHE A 116 -32.34 0.03 10.17
C PHE A 116 -33.08 -0.82 11.21
N VAL A 117 -34.21 -1.41 10.82
CA VAL A 117 -34.97 -2.31 11.69
C VAL A 117 -35.17 -3.64 11.00
N LEU A 118 -34.63 -4.70 11.61
CA LEU A 118 -34.80 -6.07 11.14
C LEU A 118 -35.94 -6.74 11.91
N TRP A 119 -37.05 -6.96 11.22
CA TRP A 119 -38.18 -7.72 11.71
C TRP A 119 -37.99 -9.20 11.38
N LEU A 120 -38.01 -10.04 12.41
CA LEU A 120 -37.79 -11.48 12.30
C LEU A 120 -39.04 -12.26 12.76
N PRO A 121 -39.29 -13.46 12.22
CA PRO A 121 -40.27 -14.39 12.77
C PRO A 121 -40.05 -14.66 14.26
N LYS A 122 -41.11 -14.59 15.07
CA LYS A 122 -41.05 -14.88 16.51
C LYS A 122 -40.57 -16.31 16.80
N GLN A 123 -40.88 -17.26 15.93
CA GLN A 123 -40.39 -18.64 16.05
C GLN A 123 -38.86 -18.74 15.96
N TRP A 124 -38.16 -17.82 15.27
CA TRP A 124 -36.69 -17.86 15.16
C TRP A 124 -36.00 -17.48 16.47
N GLN A 125 -36.64 -16.67 17.31
CA GLN A 125 -36.12 -16.32 18.64
C GLN A 125 -36.16 -17.51 19.62
N GLN A 126 -37.03 -18.48 19.38
CA GLN A 126 -37.20 -19.65 20.25
C GLN A 126 -36.05 -20.65 20.08
N ASP A 127 -35.35 -20.61 18.95
CA ASP A 127 -34.14 -21.39 18.70
C ASP A 127 -32.90 -20.57 19.09
N ALA A 128 -32.32 -20.89 20.25
CA ALA A 128 -31.19 -20.15 20.80
C ALA A 128 -29.92 -20.22 19.93
N GLU A 129 -29.71 -21.32 19.21
CA GLU A 129 -28.52 -21.50 18.36
C GLU A 129 -28.65 -20.63 17.10
N LEU A 130 -29.80 -20.71 16.43
CA LEU A 130 -30.13 -19.85 15.30
C LEU A 130 -30.10 -18.37 15.67
N TRP A 131 -30.71 -18.02 16.81
CA TRP A 131 -30.79 -16.65 17.28
C TRP A 131 -29.38 -16.07 17.53
N GLY A 132 -28.52 -16.83 18.22
CA GLY A 132 -27.11 -16.44 18.42
C GLY A 132 -26.36 -16.23 17.10
N LEU A 133 -26.55 -17.13 16.14
CA LEU A 133 -25.93 -17.03 14.81
C LEU A 133 -26.41 -15.79 14.04
N LEU A 134 -27.71 -15.52 14.04
CA LEU A 134 -28.30 -14.35 13.39
C LEU A 134 -27.77 -13.04 13.99
N LEU A 135 -27.79 -12.92 15.33
CA LEU A 135 -27.29 -11.72 16.01
C LEU A 135 -25.81 -11.47 15.73
N SER A 136 -24.99 -12.53 15.79
CA SER A 136 -23.56 -12.44 15.47
C SER A 136 -23.33 -11.99 14.04
N ARG A 137 -24.10 -12.54 13.09
CA ARG A 137 -23.96 -12.19 11.66
C ARG A 137 -24.40 -10.76 11.37
N ILE A 138 -25.48 -10.30 11.98
CA ILE A 138 -25.95 -8.92 11.87
C ILE A 138 -24.87 -7.97 12.40
N GLY A 139 -24.27 -8.31 13.54
CA GLY A 139 -23.15 -7.58 14.12
C GLY A 139 -21.93 -7.54 13.21
N ASP A 140 -21.53 -8.69 12.64
CA ASP A 140 -20.41 -8.79 11.71
C ASP A 140 -20.64 -8.05 10.39
N ALA A 141 -21.88 -8.03 9.89
CA ALA A 141 -22.22 -7.34 8.65
C ALA A 141 -22.22 -5.82 8.82
N ILE A 142 -22.87 -5.32 9.88
CA ILE A 142 -23.09 -3.89 10.07
C ILE A 142 -21.91 -3.23 10.81
N GLY A 143 -21.19 -3.99 11.63
CA GLY A 143 -20.02 -3.57 12.40
C GLY A 143 -20.33 -3.22 13.87
N ASN A 144 -21.60 -3.27 14.28
CA ASN A 144 -22.05 -3.01 15.64
C ASN A 144 -23.02 -4.10 16.10
N PRO A 145 -22.97 -4.54 17.38
CA PRO A 145 -23.95 -5.49 17.91
C PRO A 145 -25.36 -4.89 17.83
N PRO A 146 -26.37 -5.68 17.43
CA PRO A 146 -27.74 -5.20 17.31
C PRO A 146 -28.38 -4.92 18.67
N GLU A 147 -29.34 -4.00 18.67
CA GLU A 147 -30.18 -3.64 19.81
C GLU A 147 -31.61 -4.17 19.61
N MET A 148 -32.28 -4.61 20.67
CA MET A 148 -33.68 -4.99 20.59
C MET A 148 -34.59 -3.76 20.53
N LEU A 149 -35.53 -3.76 19.59
CA LEU A 149 -36.60 -2.77 19.53
C LEU A 149 -37.49 -2.93 20.75
N ALA A 150 -37.87 -1.83 21.39
CA ALA A 150 -38.74 -1.82 22.55
C ALA A 150 -40.11 -2.43 22.21
N GLU A 151 -40.71 -3.09 23.21
CA GLU A 151 -42.07 -3.64 23.10
C GLU A 151 -43.15 -2.55 23.26
N ASP A 152 -42.86 -1.48 24.02
CA ASP A 152 -43.75 -0.32 24.11
C ASP A 152 -43.69 0.51 22.82
N PRO A 153 -44.84 0.81 22.18
CA PRO A 153 -44.90 1.58 20.93
C PRO A 153 -44.23 2.95 20.99
N ARG A 154 -44.33 3.69 22.10
CA ARG A 154 -43.75 5.04 22.19
C ARG A 154 -42.23 4.95 22.23
N ASP A 155 -41.70 3.98 22.95
CA ASP A 155 -40.26 3.74 23.04
C ASP A 155 -39.69 3.19 21.72
N ALA A 156 -40.43 2.28 21.08
CA ALA A 156 -40.09 1.75 19.76
C ALA A 156 -40.01 2.87 18.71
N HIS A 157 -40.98 3.80 18.72
CA HIS A 157 -40.99 4.96 17.83
C HIS A 157 -39.78 5.89 18.08
N ARG A 158 -39.42 6.12 19.35
CA ARG A 158 -38.22 6.91 19.71
C ARG A 158 -36.92 6.25 19.23
N GLN A 159 -36.84 4.93 19.27
CA GLN A 159 -35.71 4.20 18.69
C GLN A 159 -35.73 4.30 17.15
N TYR A 160 -36.87 4.10 16.51
CA TYR A 160 -37.07 4.13 15.05
C TYR A 160 -36.60 5.45 14.41
N ASN A 161 -36.93 6.58 15.04
CA ASN A 161 -36.60 7.93 14.56
C ASN A 161 -35.30 8.50 15.16
N ASN A 162 -34.60 7.74 16.01
CA ASN A 162 -33.40 8.18 16.73
C ASN A 162 -33.61 9.45 17.58
N GLN A 163 -34.81 9.67 18.14
CA GLN A 163 -35.11 10.84 18.96
C GLN A 163 -34.30 10.82 20.28
N GLY A 164 -33.25 11.64 20.31
CA GLY A 164 -32.34 11.79 21.45
C GLY A 164 -31.03 10.99 21.38
N GLY A 165 -30.78 10.26 20.27
CA GLY A 165 -29.54 9.51 20.04
C GLY A 165 -28.44 10.33 19.35
N ASN A 166 -27.17 9.94 19.53
CA ASN A 166 -26.04 10.53 18.80
C ASN A 166 -26.02 10.03 17.34
N ALA A 167 -25.22 10.66 16.47
CA ALA A 167 -24.98 10.20 15.11
C ALA A 167 -24.49 8.73 15.06
N ASP A 168 -23.73 8.29 16.06
CA ASP A 168 -23.24 6.91 16.18
C ASP A 168 -24.37 5.87 16.29
N SER A 169 -25.53 6.26 16.86
CA SER A 169 -26.68 5.38 17.02
C SER A 169 -27.36 5.03 15.70
N LEU A 170 -27.13 5.81 14.63
CA LEU A 170 -27.59 5.50 13.28
C LEU A 170 -26.92 4.24 12.69
N GLY A 171 -25.70 3.94 13.15
CA GLY A 171 -24.95 2.74 12.75
C GLY A 171 -25.28 1.48 13.55
N VAL A 172 -26.19 1.55 14.53
CA VAL A 172 -26.61 0.41 15.36
C VAL A 172 -27.96 -0.12 14.86
N PRO A 173 -28.02 -1.37 14.35
CA PRO A 173 -29.27 -1.95 13.84
C PRO A 173 -30.23 -2.34 14.97
N LEU A 174 -31.52 -2.16 14.73
CA LEU A 174 -32.59 -2.60 15.63
C LEU A 174 -33.13 -3.96 15.19
N ILE A 175 -33.48 -4.81 16.14
CA ILE A 175 -34.10 -6.12 15.90
C ILE A 175 -35.43 -6.22 16.61
N ALA A 176 -36.45 -6.66 15.90
CA ALA A 176 -37.78 -6.94 16.44
C ALA A 176 -38.25 -8.33 15.99
N THR A 177 -39.10 -8.95 16.80
CA THR A 177 -39.72 -10.23 16.45
C THR A 177 -41.23 -10.12 16.42
N ASP A 178 -41.88 -10.71 15.42
CA ASP A 178 -43.33 -10.64 15.26
C ASP A 178 -43.91 -11.97 14.77
N SER A 179 -45.09 -12.34 15.26
CA SER A 179 -45.74 -13.60 14.91
C SER A 179 -46.43 -13.58 13.53
N GLY A 180 -46.73 -12.39 12.98
CA GLY A 180 -47.24 -12.26 11.61
C GLY A 180 -46.23 -12.72 10.55
N LEU A 181 -44.95 -12.73 10.90
CA LEU A 181 -43.87 -13.23 10.04
C LEU A 181 -43.65 -14.74 10.16
N ASP A 182 -44.27 -15.44 11.12
CA ASP A 182 -44.06 -16.88 11.31
C ASP A 182 -44.58 -17.68 10.11
N GLU A 183 -45.74 -17.30 9.57
CA GLU A 183 -46.34 -17.94 8.39
C GLU A 183 -45.54 -17.63 7.11
N ALA A 184 -45.01 -16.41 6.99
CA ALA A 184 -44.14 -16.03 5.89
C ALA A 184 -42.79 -16.76 5.93
N GLY A 185 -42.22 -16.97 7.12
CA GLY A 185 -40.90 -17.60 7.29
C GLY A 185 -39.76 -16.80 6.64
N VAL A 186 -39.88 -15.47 6.62
CA VAL A 186 -38.94 -14.53 6.01
C VAL A 186 -38.71 -13.36 6.98
N GLY A 187 -37.47 -12.90 7.11
CA GLY A 187 -37.14 -11.66 7.81
C GLY A 187 -37.27 -10.44 6.90
N LEU A 188 -37.71 -9.30 7.42
CA LEU A 188 -37.84 -8.04 6.68
C LEU A 188 -36.89 -7.00 7.27
N LEU A 189 -35.99 -6.47 6.44
CA LEU A 189 -35.15 -5.34 6.80
C LEU A 189 -35.81 -4.05 6.32
N ASP A 190 -36.37 -3.26 7.24
CA ASP A 190 -36.90 -1.92 6.97
C ASP A 190 -35.73 -0.93 6.94
N CYS A 191 -35.41 -0.44 5.74
CA CYS A 191 -34.28 0.47 5.53
C CYS A 191 -34.72 1.94 5.69
N PRO A 192 -33.90 2.80 6.31
CA PRO A 192 -34.10 4.24 6.29
C PRO A 192 -34.00 4.76 4.85
N ASP A 193 -34.44 6.01 4.64
CA ASP A 193 -34.29 6.64 3.33
C ASP A 193 -32.80 6.84 2.97
N ILE A 194 -32.41 6.44 1.76
CA ILE A 194 -30.99 6.34 1.36
C ILE A 194 -30.51 7.65 0.71
N VAL A 195 -31.42 8.52 0.25
CA VAL A 195 -31.08 9.70 -0.60
C VAL A 195 -31.47 11.04 0.05
N SER A 196 -31.75 11.08 1.36
CA SER A 196 -32.16 12.33 2.03
C SER A 196 -30.98 13.30 2.23
N ASP A 197 -31.18 14.60 1.92
CA ASP A 197 -30.20 15.68 2.05
C ASP A 197 -29.60 15.82 3.47
N GLU A 198 -28.31 16.17 3.54
CA GLU A 198 -27.56 16.46 4.78
C GLU A 198 -28.20 17.57 5.64
N ALA A 199 -29.01 18.44 5.02
CA ALA A 199 -29.65 19.60 5.62
C ALA A 199 -30.58 19.28 6.82
N PHE A 200 -30.95 18.01 7.01
CA PHE A 200 -31.85 17.58 8.08
C PHE A 200 -31.12 17.03 9.33
N GLY A 201 -29.78 17.06 9.38
CA GLY A 201 -29.01 16.62 10.56
C GLY A 201 -28.98 15.10 10.75
N LEU A 202 -29.18 14.35 9.67
CA LEU A 202 -29.56 12.94 9.65
C LEU A 202 -28.42 11.97 9.24
N GLY A 203 -27.17 12.44 9.27
CA GLY A 203 -25.98 11.73 8.80
C GLY A 203 -25.75 11.89 7.29
N SER A 204 -24.52 11.68 6.81
CA SER A 204 -24.20 11.86 5.40
C SER A 204 -24.81 10.74 4.53
N PRO A 205 -25.27 11.03 3.29
CA PRO A 205 -25.76 10.02 2.34
C PRO A 205 -24.75 8.88 2.09
N GLU A 206 -23.45 9.17 2.16
CA GLU A 206 -22.37 8.19 2.00
C GLU A 206 -22.38 7.16 3.13
N ILE A 207 -22.57 7.59 4.38
CA ILE A 207 -22.65 6.69 5.53
C ILE A 207 -23.87 5.76 5.39
N ARG A 208 -25.02 6.28 4.95
CA ARG A 208 -26.22 5.46 4.72
C ARG A 208 -26.04 4.47 3.59
N ARG A 209 -25.37 4.89 2.50
CA ARG A 209 -25.00 4.00 1.40
C ARG A 209 -24.04 2.92 1.85
N GLU A 210 -23.06 3.25 2.68
CA GLU A 210 -22.12 2.28 3.26
C GLU A 210 -22.85 1.27 4.15
N LEU A 211 -23.72 1.75 5.04
CA LEU A 211 -24.55 0.88 5.90
C LEU A 211 -25.50 0.00 5.09
N LEU A 212 -26.11 0.52 4.02
CA LEU A 212 -26.91 -0.29 3.10
C LEU A 212 -26.06 -1.37 2.41
N GLY A 213 -24.83 -1.03 2.00
CA GLY A 213 -23.89 -2.00 1.43
C GLY A 213 -23.52 -3.11 2.41
N ARG A 214 -23.30 -2.75 3.68
CA ARG A 214 -23.07 -3.68 4.78
C ARG A 214 -24.29 -4.57 5.04
N ALA A 215 -25.47 -3.98 5.16
CA ALA A 215 -26.73 -4.70 5.40
C ALA A 215 -27.14 -5.56 4.20
N ALA A 216 -26.72 -5.22 2.99
CA ALA A 216 -26.94 -6.03 1.79
C ALA A 216 -26.38 -7.45 1.97
N ALA A 217 -25.23 -7.61 2.65
CA ALA A 217 -24.63 -8.92 2.94
C ALA A 217 -25.47 -9.84 3.85
N LEU A 218 -26.61 -9.35 4.38
CA LEU A 218 -27.61 -10.13 5.10
C LEU A 218 -28.80 -10.55 4.22
N CYS A 219 -29.01 -9.88 3.09
CA CYS A 219 -30.26 -9.93 2.36
C CYS A 219 -30.19 -10.93 1.19
N SER A 220 -31.22 -11.76 1.07
CA SER A 220 -31.40 -12.70 -0.05
C SER A 220 -32.16 -12.10 -1.23
N ALA A 221 -32.85 -10.98 -1.04
CA ALA A 221 -33.56 -10.24 -2.09
C ALA A 221 -33.72 -8.76 -1.69
N PHE A 222 -33.95 -7.91 -2.71
CA PHE A 222 -34.28 -6.50 -2.54
C PHE A 222 -35.67 -6.20 -3.09
N LEU A 223 -36.48 -5.52 -2.29
CA LEU A 223 -37.76 -4.94 -2.66
C LEU A 223 -37.65 -3.42 -2.59
N ILE A 224 -37.69 -2.77 -3.75
CA ILE A 224 -37.54 -1.32 -3.87
C ILE A 224 -38.92 -0.69 -3.97
N VAL A 225 -39.29 0.15 -3.01
CA VAL A 225 -40.59 0.82 -2.91
C VAL A 225 -40.50 2.23 -3.43
N THR A 226 -41.29 2.55 -4.45
CA THR A 226 -41.36 3.87 -5.08
C THR A 226 -42.80 4.33 -5.22
N SER A 227 -43.03 5.63 -5.38
CA SER A 227 -44.35 6.15 -5.73
C SER A 227 -44.54 6.17 -7.26
N ALA A 228 -45.77 6.02 -7.74
CA ALA A 228 -46.07 6.12 -9.17
C ALA A 228 -45.66 7.48 -9.78
N GLU A 229 -45.73 8.55 -8.98
CA GLU A 229 -45.36 9.91 -9.38
C GLU A 229 -43.84 10.08 -9.54
N SER A 230 -43.04 9.25 -8.85
CA SER A 230 -41.56 9.27 -8.87
C SER A 230 -40.93 8.59 -10.09
N SER A 231 -41.71 8.19 -11.09
CA SER A 231 -41.21 7.52 -12.31
C SER A 231 -40.15 8.31 -13.09
N ARG A 232 -40.13 9.63 -12.97
CA ARG A 232 -39.17 10.53 -13.64
C ARG A 232 -38.07 11.06 -12.71
N ASP A 233 -38.04 10.60 -11.48
CA ASP A 233 -37.07 11.03 -10.49
C ASP A 233 -35.73 10.33 -10.73
N ALA A 234 -34.65 11.12 -10.82
CA ALA A 234 -33.29 10.60 -10.96
C ALA A 234 -32.88 9.74 -9.75
N THR A 235 -33.44 10.02 -8.57
CA THR A 235 -33.13 9.31 -7.32
C THR A 235 -33.50 7.82 -7.37
N LEU A 236 -34.59 7.46 -8.05
CA LEU A 236 -34.98 6.05 -8.25
C LEU A 236 -33.95 5.29 -9.09
N GLY A 237 -33.42 5.93 -10.13
CA GLY A 237 -32.37 5.37 -10.96
C GLY A 237 -31.09 5.12 -10.16
N ASP A 238 -30.70 6.06 -9.31
CA ASP A 238 -29.55 5.91 -8.41
C ASP A 238 -29.74 4.81 -7.38
N LEU A 239 -30.92 4.70 -6.76
CA LEU A 239 -31.23 3.59 -5.84
C LEU A 239 -31.10 2.22 -6.51
N LEU A 240 -31.64 2.09 -7.74
CA LEU A 240 -31.57 0.85 -8.50
C LEU A 240 -30.13 0.51 -8.92
N ARG A 241 -29.35 1.53 -9.28
CA ARG A 241 -27.91 1.40 -9.55
C ARG A 241 -27.14 0.95 -8.31
N ILE A 242 -27.34 1.61 -7.18
CA ILE A 242 -26.71 1.25 -5.89
C ILE A 242 -27.04 -0.20 -5.51
N ALA A 243 -28.31 -0.61 -5.59
CA ALA A 243 -28.71 -1.98 -5.33
C ALA A 243 -28.05 -2.98 -6.31
N SER A 244 -27.88 -2.58 -7.58
CA SER A 244 -27.18 -3.39 -8.59
C SER A 244 -25.69 -3.54 -8.33
N ASP A 245 -25.05 -2.46 -7.90
CA ASP A 245 -23.61 -2.41 -7.64
C ASP A 245 -23.26 -3.18 -6.36
N LEU A 246 -24.08 -3.04 -5.32
CA LEU A 246 -23.84 -3.66 -4.01
C LEU A 246 -24.00 -5.17 -4.03
N MET A 247 -24.98 -5.70 -4.77
CA MET A 247 -25.23 -7.14 -4.84
C MET A 247 -25.57 -7.63 -6.25
N PRO A 248 -24.54 -7.80 -7.11
CA PRO A 248 -24.73 -8.37 -8.43
C PRO A 248 -25.27 -9.81 -8.31
N GLY A 249 -26.42 -10.06 -8.92
CA GLY A 249 -27.04 -11.39 -8.97
C GLY A 249 -28.12 -11.65 -7.92
N VAL A 250 -28.33 -10.76 -6.94
CA VAL A 250 -29.44 -10.86 -6.00
C VAL A 250 -30.75 -10.41 -6.67
N PRO A 251 -31.87 -11.14 -6.48
CA PRO A 251 -33.17 -10.76 -7.04
C PRO A 251 -33.64 -9.41 -6.54
N ARG A 252 -34.14 -8.62 -7.50
CA ARG A 252 -34.66 -7.27 -7.26
C ARG A 252 -36.08 -7.19 -7.74
N MET A 253 -36.94 -6.60 -6.92
CA MET A 253 -38.36 -6.40 -7.19
C MET A 253 -38.68 -4.92 -6.99
N LEU A 254 -39.66 -4.42 -7.74
CA LEU A 254 -40.12 -3.04 -7.65
C LEU A 254 -41.55 -3.03 -7.14
N ALA A 255 -41.82 -2.27 -6.07
CA ALA A 255 -43.15 -2.04 -5.54
C ALA A 255 -43.55 -0.58 -5.79
N VAL A 256 -44.45 -0.36 -6.75
CA VAL A 256 -44.98 0.94 -7.13
C VAL A 256 -46.24 1.22 -6.31
N ASN A 257 -46.11 2.12 -5.33
CA ASN A 257 -47.18 2.51 -4.44
C ASN A 257 -47.90 3.79 -4.94
N LYS A 258 -49.07 4.06 -4.37
CA LYS A 258 -49.87 5.28 -4.63
C LYS A 258 -50.28 5.44 -6.10
N VAL A 259 -50.63 4.34 -6.78
CA VAL A 259 -51.15 4.39 -8.15
C VAL A 259 -52.52 5.09 -8.15
N ARG A 260 -52.71 6.05 -9.05
CA ARG A 260 -53.97 6.81 -9.14
C ARG A 260 -55.01 6.04 -9.96
N PRO A 261 -56.32 6.25 -9.75
CA PRO A 261 -57.39 5.54 -10.47
C PRO A 261 -57.34 5.71 -12.00
N ARG A 262 -56.75 6.81 -12.48
CA ARG A 262 -56.60 7.10 -13.92
C ARG A 262 -55.48 6.31 -14.59
N GLN A 263 -54.60 5.69 -13.81
CA GLN A 263 -53.48 4.90 -14.30
C GLN A 263 -53.87 3.42 -14.29
N THR A 264 -53.82 2.80 -15.47
CA THR A 264 -54.07 1.37 -15.60
C THR A 264 -52.79 0.59 -15.27
N PRO A 265 -52.88 -0.69 -14.82
CA PRO A 265 -51.70 -1.47 -14.45
C PRO A 265 -50.71 -1.63 -15.61
N ASP A 266 -51.18 -1.79 -16.84
CA ASP A 266 -50.36 -1.84 -18.05
C ASP A 266 -49.55 -0.55 -18.27
N GLN A 267 -50.13 0.63 -18.02
CA GLN A 267 -49.40 1.91 -18.07
C GLN A 267 -48.31 1.98 -17.01
N VAL A 268 -48.56 1.44 -15.81
CA VAL A 268 -47.53 1.33 -14.77
C VAL A 268 -46.40 0.41 -15.24
N TYR A 269 -46.72 -0.75 -15.82
CA TYR A 269 -45.72 -1.66 -16.38
C TYR A 269 -44.87 -0.99 -17.46
N GLU A 270 -45.50 -0.33 -18.44
CA GLU A 270 -44.80 0.36 -19.52
C GLU A 270 -43.85 1.43 -18.97
N THR A 271 -44.33 2.25 -18.03
CA THR A 271 -43.58 3.34 -17.42
C THR A 271 -42.28 2.86 -16.77
N PHE A 272 -42.32 1.74 -16.06
CA PHE A 272 -41.15 1.20 -15.33
C PHE A 272 -40.41 0.07 -16.09
N SER A 273 -40.86 -0.29 -17.30
CA SER A 273 -40.30 -1.40 -18.08
C SER A 273 -38.83 -1.17 -18.50
N SER A 274 -38.47 0.07 -18.82
CA SER A 274 -37.12 0.47 -19.20
C SER A 274 -36.16 0.32 -18.01
N LEU A 275 -36.53 0.87 -16.86
CA LEU A 275 -35.78 0.74 -15.60
C LEU A 275 -35.65 -0.72 -15.17
N SER A 276 -36.73 -1.49 -15.33
CA SER A 276 -36.75 -2.92 -15.01
C SER A 276 -35.74 -3.72 -15.83
N LYS A 277 -35.64 -3.45 -17.14
CA LYS A 277 -34.68 -4.10 -18.03
C LYS A 277 -33.23 -3.67 -17.73
N THR A 278 -33.01 -2.37 -17.51
CA THR A 278 -31.66 -1.82 -17.25
C THR A 278 -31.07 -2.37 -15.95
N TYR A 279 -31.88 -2.45 -14.89
CA TYR A 279 -31.41 -2.84 -13.56
C TYR A 279 -31.81 -4.27 -13.17
N GLY A 280 -32.30 -5.09 -14.11
CA GLY A 280 -32.59 -6.51 -13.87
C GLY A 280 -33.64 -6.75 -12.78
N ILE A 281 -34.73 -5.98 -12.80
CA ILE A 281 -35.88 -6.17 -11.90
C ILE A 281 -36.68 -7.37 -12.41
N GLU A 282 -36.88 -8.38 -11.54
CA GLU A 282 -37.56 -9.63 -11.90
C GLU A 282 -39.08 -9.47 -11.93
N THR A 283 -39.66 -8.64 -11.06
CA THR A 283 -41.12 -8.44 -10.97
C THR A 283 -41.45 -7.02 -10.51
N ILE A 284 -42.47 -6.43 -11.15
CA ILE A 284 -43.07 -5.16 -10.77
C ILE A 284 -44.39 -5.45 -10.05
N TYR A 285 -44.56 -4.89 -8.87
CA TYR A 285 -45.78 -4.87 -8.09
C TYR A 285 -46.37 -3.46 -8.08
N ALA A 286 -47.69 -3.33 -8.06
CA ALA A 286 -48.39 -2.07 -7.95
C ALA A 286 -49.41 -2.11 -6.81
N ALA A 287 -49.61 -0.97 -6.15
CA ALA A 287 -50.69 -0.75 -5.19
C ALA A 287 -51.40 0.57 -5.50
N TYR A 288 -52.73 0.52 -5.57
CA TYR A 288 -53.55 1.72 -5.71
C TYR A 288 -53.56 2.53 -4.41
N ASP A 289 -53.68 3.85 -4.56
CA ASP A 289 -53.73 4.77 -3.42
C ASP A 289 -55.06 4.63 -2.67
N PHE A 290 -55.04 3.96 -1.50
CA PHE A 290 -56.24 3.72 -0.69
C PHE A 290 -56.78 4.99 -0.02
N ASP A 291 -55.97 6.05 0.09
CA ASP A 291 -56.40 7.34 0.63
C ASP A 291 -57.33 8.07 -0.35
N VAL A 292 -57.31 7.69 -1.63
CA VAL A 292 -58.19 8.25 -2.67
C VAL A 292 -59.46 7.39 -2.77
N PRO A 293 -60.65 7.92 -2.44
CA PRO A 293 -61.90 7.14 -2.49
C PRO A 293 -62.20 6.52 -3.86
N ALA A 294 -61.80 7.22 -4.93
CA ALA A 294 -61.97 6.75 -6.31
C ALA A 294 -61.08 5.54 -6.67
N SER A 295 -60.09 5.20 -5.86
CA SER A 295 -59.22 4.02 -6.07
C SER A 295 -59.83 2.72 -5.56
N ARG A 296 -60.80 2.79 -4.63
CA ARG A 296 -61.40 1.61 -3.97
C ARG A 296 -61.88 0.52 -4.93
N PRO A 297 -62.52 0.83 -6.08
CA PRO A 297 -62.97 -0.20 -7.03
C PRO A 297 -61.83 -0.97 -7.72
N PHE A 298 -60.58 -0.49 -7.63
CA PHE A 298 -59.42 -1.09 -8.28
C PHE A 298 -58.52 -1.86 -7.31
N ILE A 299 -58.71 -1.69 -6.00
CA ILE A 299 -57.92 -2.38 -4.97
C ILE A 299 -58.34 -3.84 -4.91
N PRO A 300 -57.40 -4.81 -5.02
CA PRO A 300 -57.72 -6.23 -4.90
C PRO A 300 -58.37 -6.57 -3.56
N THR A 301 -59.39 -7.43 -3.59
CA THR A 301 -60.03 -7.95 -2.38
C THR A 301 -59.32 -9.22 -1.93
N VAL A 302 -58.93 -9.28 -0.65
CA VAL A 302 -58.11 -10.39 -0.10
C VAL A 302 -58.98 -11.55 0.42
N ASP A 303 -60.27 -11.30 0.69
CA ASP A 303 -61.24 -12.31 1.15
C ASP A 303 -62.46 -12.42 0.22
N GLU A 304 -62.74 -13.64 -0.26
CA GLU A 304 -63.92 -13.96 -1.08
C GLU A 304 -65.21 -14.10 -0.24
N SER A 305 -65.12 -14.12 1.09
CA SER A 305 -66.22 -14.43 2.01
C SER A 305 -67.00 -13.21 2.52
N THR A 306 -66.60 -11.98 2.18
CA THR A 306 -67.34 -10.77 2.56
C THR A 306 -67.83 -10.01 1.31
N PRO A 307 -69.04 -10.32 0.81
CA PRO A 307 -69.67 -9.49 -0.20
C PRO A 307 -70.03 -8.16 0.46
N SER A 308 -69.41 -7.06 -0.02
CA SER A 308 -69.88 -5.68 0.21
C SER A 308 -70.30 -5.36 1.65
N VAL A 309 -69.48 -5.69 2.64
CA VAL A 309 -69.66 -5.16 4.00
C VAL A 309 -68.94 -3.81 4.04
N ALA A 310 -69.65 -2.78 4.49
CA ALA A 310 -69.09 -1.48 4.79
C ALA A 310 -67.76 -1.68 5.52
N ILE A 311 -66.66 -1.25 4.89
CA ILE A 311 -65.35 -1.20 5.54
C ILE A 311 -65.57 -0.43 6.83
N ASP A 312 -65.29 -1.08 7.96
CA ASP A 312 -65.30 -0.44 9.26
C ASP A 312 -64.45 0.84 9.14
N PRO A 313 -65.03 2.05 9.34
CA PRO A 313 -64.30 3.30 9.16
C PRO A 313 -63.08 3.42 10.10
N ASP A 314 -63.02 2.58 11.13
CA ASP A 314 -61.91 2.49 12.08
C ASP A 314 -60.88 1.39 11.72
N ALA A 315 -61.09 0.61 10.66
CA ALA A 315 -60.11 -0.38 10.21
C ALA A 315 -58.90 0.28 9.53
N GLU A 316 -57.71 -0.04 10.02
CA GLU A 316 -56.46 0.46 9.48
C GLU A 316 -56.23 0.00 8.02
N LEU A 317 -56.22 0.95 7.09
CA LEU A 317 -56.00 0.68 5.67
C LEU A 317 -54.50 0.51 5.36
N LEU A 318 -54.16 -0.56 4.65
CA LEU A 318 -52.80 -0.88 4.22
C LEU A 318 -52.73 -1.07 2.70
N PRO A 319 -51.57 -0.81 2.07
CA PRO A 319 -51.43 -0.97 0.63
C PRO A 319 -51.49 -2.45 0.22
N VAL A 320 -52.34 -2.76 -0.76
CA VAL A 320 -52.46 -4.11 -1.34
C VAL A 320 -51.67 -4.16 -2.64
N PHE A 321 -50.46 -4.71 -2.57
CA PHE A 321 -49.57 -4.85 -3.72
C PHE A 321 -49.89 -6.10 -4.53
N PHE A 322 -49.97 -5.95 -5.85
CA PHE A 322 -50.17 -7.05 -6.79
C PHE A 322 -49.20 -6.97 -7.97
N SER A 323 -48.73 -8.11 -8.45
CA SER A 323 -47.82 -8.19 -9.60
C SER A 323 -48.49 -7.69 -10.86
N VAL A 324 -47.77 -6.93 -11.68
CA VAL A 324 -48.28 -6.31 -12.90
C VAL A 324 -47.65 -6.98 -14.12
N THR A 325 -48.47 -7.29 -15.12
CA THR A 325 -48.01 -7.84 -16.40
C THR A 325 -48.27 -6.89 -17.56
N SER A 326 -47.55 -7.07 -18.68
CA SER A 326 -47.74 -6.27 -19.88
C SER A 326 -49.10 -6.46 -20.56
N ASN A 327 -49.75 -7.62 -20.37
CA ASN A 327 -51.07 -7.89 -20.95
C ASN A 327 -52.17 -7.30 -20.04
N PRO A 328 -52.99 -6.35 -20.51
CA PRO A 328 -54.09 -5.77 -19.74
C PRO A 328 -55.13 -6.80 -19.29
N ASP A 329 -55.41 -7.83 -20.09
CA ASP A 329 -56.40 -8.87 -19.78
C ASP A 329 -56.01 -9.68 -18.53
N ASN A 330 -54.70 -9.72 -18.24
CA ASN A 330 -54.18 -10.39 -17.06
C ASN A 330 -54.21 -9.47 -15.83
N ASN A 331 -54.64 -8.20 -15.92
CA ASN A 331 -54.69 -7.30 -14.77
C ASN A 331 -56.14 -6.85 -14.49
N PRO A 332 -57.08 -7.77 -14.20
CA PRO A 332 -58.47 -7.40 -13.94
C PRO A 332 -58.58 -6.51 -12.68
N PRO A 333 -59.34 -5.40 -12.73
CA PRO A 333 -59.59 -4.55 -11.56
C PRO A 333 -60.17 -5.33 -10.40
N ALA A 334 -59.63 -5.15 -9.20
CA ALA A 334 -60.08 -5.76 -7.93
C ALA A 334 -60.11 -7.32 -7.85
N ALA A 335 -59.98 -8.03 -8.97
CA ALA A 335 -60.09 -9.48 -9.09
C ALA A 335 -58.73 -10.14 -9.41
N ILE A 336 -57.66 -9.68 -8.75
CA ILE A 336 -56.33 -10.25 -8.91
C ILE A 336 -56.21 -11.53 -8.06
N PRO A 337 -55.76 -12.67 -8.63
CA PRO A 337 -55.55 -13.92 -7.88
C PRO A 337 -54.60 -13.76 -6.69
N LYS A 338 -54.85 -14.52 -5.61
CA LYS A 338 -54.06 -14.46 -4.36
C LYS A 338 -52.56 -14.75 -4.61
N GLU A 339 -52.22 -15.68 -5.51
CA GLU A 339 -50.81 -15.98 -5.83
C GLU A 339 -50.03 -14.81 -6.45
N ARG A 340 -50.75 -13.81 -6.97
CA ARG A 340 -50.15 -12.62 -7.59
C ARG A 340 -50.03 -11.44 -6.64
N LEU A 341 -50.58 -11.54 -5.43
CA LEU A 341 -50.39 -10.56 -4.38
C LEU A 341 -48.97 -10.66 -3.83
N LEU A 342 -48.42 -9.52 -3.41
CA LEU A 342 -47.10 -9.47 -2.81
C LEU A 342 -47.06 -10.30 -1.51
N GLN A 343 -48.17 -10.42 -0.78
CA GLN A 343 -48.26 -11.28 0.42
C GLN A 343 -47.91 -12.75 0.14
N ALA A 344 -48.09 -13.22 -1.10
CA ALA A 344 -47.69 -14.55 -1.53
C ALA A 344 -46.19 -14.64 -1.93
N LEU A 345 -45.41 -13.56 -1.78
CA LEU A 345 -43.99 -13.55 -2.09
C LEU A 345 -43.22 -14.68 -1.38
N PRO A 346 -43.40 -14.93 -0.07
CA PRO A 346 -42.63 -15.96 0.62
C PRO A 346 -42.78 -17.37 0.04
N SER A 347 -43.96 -17.72 -0.49
CA SER A 347 -44.21 -19.01 -1.13
C SER A 347 -43.66 -19.10 -2.57
N ARG A 348 -43.35 -17.96 -3.20
CA ARG A 348 -42.76 -17.85 -4.54
C ARG A 348 -41.24 -17.75 -4.52
N LEU A 349 -40.64 -17.43 -3.39
CA LEU A 349 -39.20 -17.38 -3.21
C LEU A 349 -38.63 -18.80 -3.18
N ASP A 350 -37.98 -19.22 -4.26
CA ASP A 350 -37.16 -20.44 -4.26
C ASP A 350 -35.94 -20.21 -3.37
N ARG A 351 -36.05 -20.66 -2.11
CA ARG A 351 -35.02 -20.48 -1.09
C ARG A 351 -33.67 -21.05 -1.52
N ALA A 352 -33.65 -22.16 -2.25
CA ALA A 352 -32.42 -22.76 -2.74
C ALA A 352 -31.77 -21.89 -3.82
N GLN A 353 -32.56 -21.35 -4.75
CA GLN A 353 -32.06 -20.46 -5.80
C GLN A 353 -31.59 -19.11 -5.24
N LEU A 354 -32.32 -18.52 -4.29
CA LEU A 354 -31.95 -17.29 -3.62
C LEU A 354 -30.65 -17.46 -2.83
N PHE A 355 -30.55 -18.55 -2.10
CA PHE A 355 -29.36 -18.88 -1.35
C PHE A 355 -28.15 -19.04 -2.26
N GLU A 356 -28.28 -19.75 -3.37
CA GLU A 356 -27.17 -19.97 -4.29
C GLU A 356 -26.68 -18.65 -4.91
N LYS A 357 -27.62 -17.78 -5.34
CA LYS A 357 -27.30 -16.42 -5.81
C LYS A 357 -26.60 -15.59 -4.74
N PHE A 358 -27.09 -15.63 -3.51
CA PHE A 358 -26.54 -14.93 -2.36
C PHE A 358 -25.14 -15.43 -1.98
N ARG A 359 -24.94 -16.75 -1.94
CA ARG A 359 -23.64 -17.40 -1.70
C ARG A 359 -22.61 -16.95 -2.73
N ILE A 360 -22.97 -16.95 -4.02
CA ILE A 360 -22.09 -16.48 -5.10
C ILE A 360 -21.72 -15.01 -4.88
N ALA A 361 -22.67 -14.15 -4.49
CA ALA A 361 -22.41 -12.74 -4.20
C ALA A 361 -21.41 -12.55 -3.05
N LEU A 362 -21.58 -13.27 -1.93
CA LEU A 362 -20.65 -13.22 -0.79
C LEU A 362 -19.25 -13.70 -1.16
N GLN A 363 -19.16 -14.78 -1.94
CA GLN A 363 -17.88 -15.30 -2.43
C GLN A 363 -17.19 -14.32 -3.38
N SER A 364 -17.97 -13.66 -4.25
CA SER A 364 -17.46 -12.60 -5.11
C SER A 364 -16.92 -11.42 -4.30
N SER A 365 -17.63 -11.01 -3.24
CA SER A 365 -17.18 -9.96 -2.31
C SER A 365 -15.86 -10.32 -1.63
N LEU A 366 -15.76 -11.53 -1.04
CA LEU A 366 -14.52 -12.01 -0.43
C LEU A 366 -13.35 -12.04 -1.43
N ARG A 367 -13.59 -12.53 -2.66
CA ARG A 367 -12.59 -12.51 -3.75
C ARG A 367 -12.14 -11.09 -4.06
N ALA A 368 -13.07 -10.15 -4.18
CA ALA A 368 -12.76 -8.76 -4.50
C ALA A 368 -11.91 -8.10 -3.40
N VAL A 369 -12.25 -8.29 -2.13
CA VAL A 369 -11.49 -7.71 -1.02
C VAL A 369 -10.08 -8.30 -0.95
N ILE A 370 -9.93 -9.62 -1.10
CA ILE A 370 -8.61 -10.28 -1.06
C ILE A 370 -7.75 -9.90 -2.29
N TRP A 371 -8.29 -10.01 -3.50
CA TRP A 371 -7.51 -9.80 -4.73
C TRP A 371 -7.29 -8.34 -5.07
N ASN A 372 -8.37 -7.54 -5.06
CA ASN A 372 -8.34 -6.19 -5.62
C ASN A 372 -7.96 -5.13 -4.59
N ARG A 373 -8.16 -5.42 -3.30
CA ARG A 373 -7.78 -4.50 -2.22
C ARG A 373 -6.54 -5.00 -1.50
N GLY A 374 -6.61 -6.14 -0.82
CA GLY A 374 -5.50 -6.59 0.02
C GLY A 374 -4.22 -6.95 -0.75
N LEU A 375 -4.31 -7.75 -1.83
CA LEU A 375 -3.10 -8.10 -2.60
C LEU A 375 -2.52 -6.87 -3.32
N THR A 376 -3.37 -6.04 -3.94
CA THR A 376 -2.94 -4.79 -4.56
C THR A 376 -2.26 -3.83 -3.57
N LEU A 377 -2.71 -3.78 -2.32
CA LEU A 377 -2.07 -2.99 -1.27
C LEU A 377 -0.67 -3.51 -0.94
N ILE A 378 -0.51 -4.82 -0.76
CA ILE A 378 0.80 -5.42 -0.49
C ILE A 378 1.72 -5.23 -1.71
N ASP A 379 1.22 -5.39 -2.94
CA ASP A 379 1.96 -5.16 -4.20
C ASP A 379 2.52 -3.73 -4.24
N GLN A 380 1.67 -2.74 -4.01
CA GLN A 380 2.08 -1.34 -4.01
C GLN A 380 3.07 -1.02 -2.90
N ASP A 381 2.92 -1.62 -1.72
CA ASP A 381 3.85 -1.44 -0.61
C ASP A 381 5.23 -2.05 -0.89
N ALA A 382 5.27 -3.27 -1.44
CA ALA A 382 6.51 -3.91 -1.88
C ALA A 382 7.24 -3.06 -2.93
N ASP A 383 6.52 -2.60 -3.96
CA ASP A 383 7.07 -1.72 -5.00
C ASP A 383 7.59 -0.40 -4.42
N LYS A 384 6.86 0.22 -3.50
CA LYS A 384 7.29 1.43 -2.78
C LYS A 384 8.56 1.18 -1.97
N SER A 385 8.67 0.05 -1.28
CA SER A 385 9.85 -0.30 -0.48
C SER A 385 11.11 -0.45 -1.35
N ILE A 386 10.97 -1.10 -2.52
CA ILE A 386 12.05 -1.29 -3.50
C ILE A 386 12.44 0.06 -4.13
N ALA A 387 11.45 0.86 -4.52
CA ALA A 387 11.69 2.18 -5.11
C ALA A 387 12.37 3.13 -4.12
N ALA A 388 11.92 3.16 -2.86
CA ALA A 388 12.54 3.95 -1.80
C ALA A 388 14.00 3.51 -1.57
N THR A 389 14.25 2.21 -1.55
CA THR A 389 15.61 1.66 -1.38
C THR A 389 16.52 2.02 -2.54
N THR A 390 16.02 1.93 -3.78
CA THR A 390 16.77 2.32 -4.98
C THR A 390 17.12 3.81 -4.95
N LYS A 391 16.16 4.65 -4.53
CA LYS A 391 16.37 6.09 -4.37
C LYS A 391 17.42 6.38 -3.30
N ALA A 392 17.35 5.71 -2.15
CA ALA A 392 18.33 5.80 -1.07
C ALA A 392 19.73 5.41 -1.55
N GLN A 393 19.86 4.25 -2.21
CA GLN A 393 21.12 3.77 -2.77
C GLN A 393 21.73 4.78 -3.75
N HIS A 394 20.92 5.36 -4.63
CA HIS A 394 21.38 6.39 -5.58
C HIS A 394 21.84 7.67 -4.86
N CYS A 395 21.10 8.14 -3.86
CA CYS A 395 21.49 9.29 -3.04
C CYS A 395 22.85 9.06 -2.37
N LEU A 396 23.03 7.91 -1.71
CA LEU A 396 24.30 7.56 -1.06
C LEU A 396 25.45 7.41 -2.06
N MET A 397 25.18 6.90 -3.26
CA MET A 397 26.17 6.81 -4.34
C MET A 397 26.62 8.19 -4.82
N GLN A 398 25.69 9.13 -5.01
CA GLN A 398 26.02 10.51 -5.39
C GLN A 398 26.81 11.24 -4.28
N ALA A 399 26.42 11.04 -3.02
CA ALA A 399 27.15 11.57 -1.88
C ALA A 399 28.57 10.98 -1.80
N ALA A 400 28.75 9.69 -2.04
CA ALA A 400 30.06 9.06 -2.12
C ALA A 400 30.90 9.62 -3.28
N LEU A 401 30.30 9.78 -4.48
CA LEU A 401 30.97 10.36 -5.64
C LEU A 401 31.45 11.80 -5.41
N GLU A 402 30.82 12.59 -4.54
CA GLU A 402 31.32 13.93 -4.18
C GLU A 402 32.76 13.89 -3.64
N PHE A 403 33.13 12.84 -2.91
CA PHE A 403 34.46 12.68 -2.31
C PHE A 403 35.41 11.82 -3.15
N PHE A 404 34.87 10.85 -3.89
CA PHE A 404 35.62 9.91 -4.71
C PHE A 404 35.67 10.28 -6.19
N ALA A 405 35.20 11.47 -6.59
CA ALA A 405 35.32 11.96 -7.96
C ALA A 405 35.95 13.36 -8.03
N HIS A 406 36.65 13.61 -9.12
CA HIS A 406 37.07 14.94 -9.54
C HIS A 406 36.10 15.45 -10.61
N ARG A 407 35.46 16.60 -10.38
CA ARG A 407 34.46 17.19 -11.28
C ARG A 407 34.98 18.46 -11.97
N GLN A 408 34.62 18.63 -13.24
CA GLN A 408 34.93 19.84 -14.02
C GLN A 408 33.96 20.97 -13.65
N VAL A 409 34.30 22.22 -13.99
CA VAL A 409 33.38 23.37 -13.88
C VAL A 409 32.18 23.10 -14.80
N GLY A 410 31.05 22.69 -14.22
CA GLY A 410 29.89 22.15 -14.95
C GLY A 410 29.33 20.84 -14.38
N GLY A 411 30.03 20.20 -13.43
CA GLY A 411 29.51 19.09 -12.63
C GLY A 411 29.76 17.68 -13.19
N GLU A 412 30.32 17.56 -14.40
CA GLU A 412 30.71 16.27 -14.97
C GLU A 412 31.92 15.67 -14.22
N VAL A 413 31.79 14.40 -13.83
CA VAL A 413 32.88 13.62 -13.23
C VAL A 413 33.93 13.35 -14.31
N ILE A 414 35.18 13.73 -14.11
CA ILE A 414 36.28 13.54 -15.08
C ILE A 414 37.07 12.27 -14.74
N GLU A 415 37.35 12.07 -13.46
CA GLU A 415 38.18 10.99 -12.95
C GLU A 415 37.74 10.59 -11.53
N LEU A 416 37.97 9.34 -11.14
CA LEU A 416 37.75 8.88 -9.77
C LEU A 416 39.01 9.12 -8.92
N ARG A 417 38.82 9.65 -7.72
CA ARG A 417 39.86 9.85 -6.69
C ARG A 417 40.07 8.56 -5.92
N LEU A 418 41.34 8.31 -5.57
CA LEU A 418 41.74 7.16 -4.77
C LEU A 418 41.84 7.61 -3.30
N HIS A 419 41.24 6.85 -2.38
CA HIS A 419 41.47 7.04 -0.96
C HIS A 419 42.90 6.58 -0.62
N GLN A 420 43.63 7.43 0.11
CA GLN A 420 45.05 7.25 0.38
C GLN A 420 45.26 6.43 1.66
N SER A 421 45.13 5.11 1.53
CA SER A 421 45.41 4.17 2.63
C SER A 421 46.91 3.91 2.79
N GLU A 422 47.34 3.48 3.99
CA GLU A 422 48.75 3.12 4.26
C GLU A 422 49.28 2.11 3.24
N ARG A 423 48.43 1.16 2.85
CA ARG A 423 48.77 0.13 1.87
C ARG A 423 49.02 0.72 0.47
N ILE A 424 48.13 1.56 -0.02
CA ILE A 424 48.25 2.21 -1.33
C ILE A 424 49.51 3.09 -1.39
N VAL A 425 49.70 3.90 -0.35
CA VAL A 425 50.86 4.77 -0.21
C VAL A 425 52.17 3.97 -0.17
N ARG A 426 52.17 2.83 0.53
CA ARG A 426 53.31 1.90 0.55
C ARG A 426 53.58 1.27 -0.81
N GLN A 427 52.54 0.80 -1.51
CA GLN A 427 52.69 0.21 -2.86
C GLN A 427 53.22 1.24 -3.88
N LEU A 428 52.72 2.47 -3.84
CA LEU A 428 53.25 3.57 -4.64
C LEU A 428 54.72 3.82 -4.29
N SER A 429 55.04 3.94 -3.01
CA SER A 429 56.41 4.18 -2.53
C SER A 429 57.38 3.08 -2.96
N GLU A 430 57.00 1.81 -2.81
CA GLU A 430 57.79 0.65 -3.21
C GLU A 430 57.98 0.61 -4.73
N SER A 431 56.90 0.78 -5.50
CA SER A 431 56.96 0.77 -6.96
C SER A 431 57.85 1.88 -7.52
N PHE A 432 57.73 3.11 -7.00
CA PHE A 432 58.60 4.22 -7.37
C PHE A 432 60.06 4.00 -6.99
N ALA A 433 60.34 3.38 -5.84
CA ALA A 433 61.72 3.07 -5.43
C ALA A 433 62.37 1.99 -6.30
N ILE A 434 61.62 0.91 -6.61
CA ILE A 434 62.10 -0.22 -7.41
C ILE A 434 62.35 0.21 -8.86
N THR A 435 61.46 1.01 -9.44
CA THR A 435 61.54 1.41 -10.86
C THR A 435 62.38 2.67 -11.11
N ALA A 436 62.86 3.33 -10.05
CA ALA A 436 63.67 4.54 -10.15
C ALA A 436 64.96 4.32 -10.97
N PRO A 437 65.26 5.19 -11.95
CA PRO A 437 66.54 5.22 -12.65
C PRO A 437 67.74 5.50 -11.73
N TRP A 438 68.94 5.11 -12.14
CA TRP A 438 70.17 5.21 -11.31
C TRP A 438 70.44 6.63 -10.77
N TYR A 439 70.13 7.66 -11.54
CA TYR A 439 70.32 9.06 -11.15
C TYR A 439 69.33 9.52 -10.07
N ALA A 440 68.06 9.10 -10.15
CA ALA A 440 67.04 9.41 -9.14
C ALA A 440 67.32 8.72 -7.79
N ARG A 441 67.99 7.56 -7.82
CA ARG A 441 68.46 6.84 -6.62
C ARG A 441 69.63 7.56 -5.91
N TRP A 442 70.32 8.49 -6.57
CA TRP A 442 71.50 9.17 -6.02
C TRP A 442 71.14 10.12 -4.88
N GLY A 443 70.01 10.83 -4.96
CA GLY A 443 69.49 11.68 -3.88
C GLY A 443 69.17 10.92 -2.58
N VAL A 444 68.67 9.67 -2.69
CA VAL A 444 68.43 8.80 -1.53
C VAL A 444 69.75 8.33 -0.92
N ARG A 445 70.78 8.05 -1.74
CA ARG A 445 72.12 7.70 -1.27
C ARG A 445 72.86 8.88 -0.60
N MET A 446 72.64 10.10 -1.06
CA MET A 446 73.19 11.30 -0.41
C MET A 446 72.56 11.54 0.97
N ASN A 447 71.24 11.37 1.10
CA ASN A 447 70.56 11.40 2.41
C ASN A 447 70.97 10.20 3.29
N ALA A 448 71.21 9.03 2.70
CA ALA A 448 71.70 7.84 3.41
C ALA A 448 73.15 7.99 3.91
N ARG A 449 73.98 8.85 3.28
CA ARG A 449 75.33 9.17 3.79
C ARG A 449 75.28 10.04 5.05
N MET A 450 74.20 10.80 5.26
CA MET A 450 73.86 11.46 6.53
C MET A 450 73.24 10.48 7.56
N ARG A 451 72.59 9.41 7.11
CA ARG A 451 72.00 8.36 7.97
C ARG A 451 72.95 7.22 8.33
N ARG A 452 74.23 7.26 7.95
CA ARG A 452 75.20 6.17 8.18
C ARG A 452 75.61 5.95 9.65
N ILE A 453 74.83 6.48 10.59
CA ILE A 453 74.93 6.19 12.03
C ILE A 453 73.90 5.14 12.48
N LEU A 454 72.84 4.79 11.74
CA LEU A 454 71.88 3.74 12.17
C LEU A 454 71.34 2.93 10.97
N GLY A 455 71.27 1.60 11.12
CA GLY A 455 71.26 0.62 10.03
C GLY A 455 69.90 0.15 9.48
N GLY A 456 69.97 -0.89 8.63
CA GLY A 456 68.88 -1.82 8.27
C GLY A 456 67.94 -1.43 7.13
N ALA A 457 67.94 -2.22 6.04
CA ALA A 457 67.06 -2.02 4.86
C ALA A 457 65.57 -2.35 5.08
N GLY A 458 65.18 -2.81 6.28
CA GLY A 458 63.79 -3.07 6.68
C GLY A 458 63.11 -1.91 7.44
N ASP A 459 63.87 -0.89 7.85
CA ASP A 459 63.40 0.21 8.72
C ASP A 459 63.04 1.51 7.98
N PHE A 460 63.06 1.50 6.64
CA PHE A 460 62.94 2.72 5.85
C PHE A 460 61.56 3.40 5.98
N ILE A 461 60.50 2.63 6.26
CA ILE A 461 59.11 3.11 6.32
C ILE A 461 58.72 3.56 7.74
N ARG A 462 59.18 2.88 8.81
CA ARG A 462 58.93 3.33 10.19
C ARG A 462 59.70 4.60 10.58
N GLN A 463 60.79 4.92 9.87
CA GLN A 463 61.60 6.12 10.11
C GLN A 463 61.28 7.29 9.15
N LEU A 464 60.16 7.22 8.42
CA LEU A 464 59.72 8.28 7.51
C LEU A 464 58.81 9.33 8.17
N THR A 465 58.80 9.44 9.51
CA THR A 465 58.42 10.67 10.22
C THR A 465 58.99 10.63 11.66
N PRO A 466 59.60 11.69 12.23
CA PRO A 466 59.60 13.08 11.79
C PRO A 466 61.00 13.56 11.36
N SER A 467 61.17 13.86 10.07
CA SER A 467 62.12 14.90 9.68
C SER A 467 61.34 16.22 9.62
N ALA A 468 61.96 17.33 10.02
CA ALA A 468 61.34 18.66 9.94
C ALA A 468 60.78 18.98 8.53
N LEU A 469 61.35 18.33 7.50
CA LEU A 469 60.91 18.44 6.12
C LEU A 469 59.57 17.72 5.87
N ALA A 470 59.38 16.50 6.38
CA ALA A 470 58.11 15.77 6.24
C ALA A 470 56.95 16.47 6.97
N GLN A 471 57.21 17.03 8.16
CA GLN A 471 56.20 17.76 8.94
C GLN A 471 55.82 19.10 8.28
N ARG A 472 56.79 19.80 7.69
CA ARG A 472 56.54 21.01 6.89
C ARG A 472 55.75 20.70 5.63
N THR A 473 56.13 19.66 4.88
CA THR A 473 55.40 19.24 3.69
C THR A 473 53.99 18.75 4.04
N ALA A 474 53.80 18.03 5.14
CA ALA A 474 52.48 17.60 5.62
C ALA A 474 51.59 18.81 5.95
N THR A 475 52.13 19.85 6.59
CA THR A 475 51.40 21.09 6.90
C THR A 475 50.99 21.83 5.62
N GLU A 476 51.91 21.95 4.65
CA GLU A 476 51.63 22.59 3.36
C GLU A 476 50.58 21.80 2.53
N ILE A 477 50.65 20.47 2.53
CA ILE A 477 49.64 19.60 1.90
C ILE A 477 48.30 19.77 2.63
N LYS A 478 48.28 19.71 3.96
CA LYS A 478 47.08 19.90 4.78
C LYS A 478 46.38 21.22 4.47
N ASP A 479 47.11 22.33 4.35
CA ASP A 479 46.54 23.63 4.02
C ASP A 479 45.95 23.68 2.61
N LYS A 480 46.54 22.95 1.64
CA LYS A 480 45.99 22.83 0.28
C LYS A 480 44.73 21.96 0.23
N PHE A 481 44.69 20.88 1.00
CA PHE A 481 43.49 20.04 1.15
C PHE A 481 42.36 20.78 1.89
N ARG A 482 42.69 21.58 2.92
CA ARG A 482 41.71 22.44 3.61
C ARG A 482 41.12 23.50 2.70
N ARG A 483 41.94 24.11 1.84
CA ARG A 483 41.50 25.10 0.84
C ARG A 483 40.75 24.46 -0.35
N GLY A 484 40.73 23.14 -0.45
CA GLY A 484 40.12 22.43 -1.59
C GLY A 484 40.87 22.63 -2.90
N GLU A 485 42.13 23.08 -2.87
CA GLU A 485 42.97 23.30 -4.06
C GLU A 485 43.36 21.97 -4.72
N TYR A 486 43.58 20.91 -3.91
CA TYR A 486 43.91 19.56 -4.35
C TYR A 486 43.28 18.51 -3.42
N GLY A 487 42.73 17.43 -3.99
CA GLY A 487 42.11 16.33 -3.24
C GLY A 487 40.78 16.70 -2.55
N GLY A 488 40.25 15.77 -1.76
CA GLY A 488 39.04 15.91 -0.96
C GLY A 488 39.27 15.45 0.47
N LEU A 489 38.72 16.19 1.44
CA LEU A 489 38.65 15.78 2.84
C LEU A 489 37.20 15.44 3.18
N MET A 490 37.00 14.21 3.64
CA MET A 490 35.70 13.72 4.08
C MET A 490 35.67 13.66 5.61
N THR A 491 34.81 14.47 6.20
CA THR A 491 34.43 14.43 7.63
C THR A 491 32.96 13.98 7.72
N PRO A 492 32.48 13.47 8.87
CA PRO A 492 31.08 13.10 9.04
C PRO A 492 30.10 14.23 8.70
N GLU A 493 30.42 15.46 9.07
CA GLU A 493 29.57 16.64 8.82
C GLU A 493 29.51 16.97 7.33
N ARG A 494 30.65 16.92 6.62
CA ARG A 494 30.68 17.15 5.17
C ARG A 494 29.94 16.06 4.43
N LEU A 495 30.02 14.81 4.89
CA LEU A 495 29.28 13.69 4.34
C LEU A 495 27.77 13.90 4.53
N ASN A 496 27.31 14.32 5.71
CA ASN A 496 25.91 14.65 5.95
C ASN A 496 25.42 15.78 5.03
N VAL A 497 26.21 16.84 4.84
CA VAL A 497 25.90 17.93 3.90
C VAL A 497 25.83 17.42 2.45
N ALA A 498 26.70 16.49 2.06
CA ALA A 498 26.63 15.88 0.74
C ALA A 498 25.37 15.01 0.55
N ILE A 499 25.02 14.20 1.55
CA ILE A 499 23.79 13.41 1.56
C ILE A 499 22.57 14.32 1.41
N ASP A 500 22.50 15.40 2.20
CA ASP A 500 21.40 16.37 2.13
C ASP A 500 21.32 17.06 0.76
N ARG A 501 22.45 17.51 0.20
CA ARG A 501 22.53 18.11 -1.13
C ARG A 501 21.93 17.20 -2.23
N PHE A 502 22.14 15.89 -2.13
CA PHE A 502 21.60 14.91 -3.08
C PHE A 502 20.22 14.38 -2.66
N GLY A 503 19.49 15.13 -1.83
CA GLY A 503 18.12 14.85 -1.46
C GLY A 503 17.97 13.83 -0.34
N GLY A 504 18.89 13.83 0.63
CA GLY A 504 18.91 12.92 1.78
C GLY A 504 17.58 12.87 2.52
N THR A 505 17.00 14.03 2.85
CA THR A 505 15.67 14.15 3.49
C THR A 505 14.58 13.39 2.74
N SER A 506 14.58 13.46 1.40
CA SER A 506 13.58 12.78 0.57
C SER A 506 13.93 11.32 0.23
N SER A 507 15.20 10.93 0.36
CA SER A 507 15.72 9.63 -0.10
C SER A 507 15.97 8.66 1.05
N LEU A 508 16.07 9.16 2.27
CA LEU A 508 16.26 8.40 3.52
C LEU A 508 15.09 8.70 4.49
N PRO A 509 13.83 8.43 4.10
CA PRO A 509 12.66 8.81 4.89
C PRO A 509 12.65 8.19 6.30
N HIS A 510 13.32 7.05 6.49
CA HIS A 510 13.46 6.39 7.78
C HIS A 510 14.39 7.12 8.77
N TRP A 511 15.20 8.08 8.30
CA TRP A 511 16.03 8.96 9.14
C TRP A 511 15.41 10.34 9.38
N PHE A 512 14.46 10.75 8.54
CA PHE A 512 13.92 12.12 8.49
C PHE A 512 12.38 12.13 8.44
N GLY A 513 11.72 11.17 9.09
CA GLY A 513 10.26 11.00 9.08
C GLY A 513 9.49 12.19 9.67
N ASP A 514 8.25 11.97 10.15
CA ASP A 514 7.34 13.03 10.63
C ASP A 514 7.82 13.80 11.89
N GLU A 515 9.04 13.57 12.36
CA GLU A 515 9.62 14.29 13.48
C GLU A 515 10.10 15.69 13.06
N VAL A 516 9.66 16.70 13.80
CA VAL A 516 9.91 18.13 13.54
C VAL A 516 11.39 18.52 13.65
N ASP A 517 12.22 17.67 14.27
CA ASP A 517 13.67 17.89 14.40
C ASP A 517 14.41 16.54 14.32
N PRO A 518 14.92 16.12 13.15
CA PRO A 518 15.65 14.86 13.00
C PRO A 518 16.90 14.88 13.89
N ASP A 519 17.22 13.77 14.55
CA ASP A 519 18.42 13.66 15.40
C ASP A 519 19.70 13.67 14.54
N ILE A 520 20.15 14.87 14.18
CA ILE A 520 21.35 15.13 13.38
C ILE A 520 22.58 14.51 14.04
N LYS A 521 22.61 14.37 15.38
CA LYS A 521 23.73 13.73 16.08
C LYS A 521 23.82 12.26 15.71
N ARG A 522 22.69 11.53 15.75
CA ARG A 522 22.65 10.11 15.38
C ARG A 522 23.02 9.88 13.92
N LEU A 523 22.61 10.77 13.01
CA LEU A 523 23.04 10.72 11.61
C LEU A 523 24.56 10.94 11.49
N THR A 524 25.11 11.88 12.25
CA THR A 524 26.55 12.15 12.31
C THR A 524 27.32 10.96 12.84
N GLU A 525 26.83 10.28 13.88
CA GLU A 525 27.39 9.04 14.41
C GLU A 525 27.38 7.90 13.38
N ALA A 526 26.28 7.75 12.61
CA ALA A 526 26.21 6.76 11.54
C ALA A 526 27.19 7.06 10.39
N SER A 527 27.34 8.33 10.02
CA SER A 527 28.35 8.79 9.06
C SER A 527 29.78 8.56 9.56
N GLU A 528 30.05 8.83 10.84
CA GLU A 528 31.34 8.53 11.47
C GLU A 528 31.62 7.02 11.48
N ALA A 529 30.64 6.20 11.82
CA ALA A 529 30.77 4.74 11.80
C ALA A 529 31.07 4.21 10.38
N ALA A 530 30.42 4.75 9.35
CA ALA A 530 30.67 4.39 7.96
C ALA A 530 32.11 4.72 7.53
N ILE A 531 32.58 5.93 7.84
CA ILE A 531 33.95 6.38 7.58
C ILE A 531 34.95 5.48 8.34
N SER A 532 34.68 5.19 9.62
CA SER A 532 35.49 4.34 10.52
C SER A 532 35.69 2.96 9.99
N ARG A 533 34.58 2.37 9.56
CA ARG A 533 34.56 1.07 8.99
C ARG A 533 35.29 1.02 7.66
N PHE A 534 35.03 1.96 6.75
CA PHE A 534 35.71 1.97 5.45
C PHE A 534 37.23 2.07 5.62
N GLY A 535 37.74 2.93 6.51
CA GLY A 535 39.17 3.03 6.78
C GLY A 535 39.80 1.75 7.35
N ARG A 536 39.02 0.89 8.02
CA ARG A 536 39.48 -0.38 8.61
C ARG A 536 39.34 -1.57 7.66
N ASP A 537 38.22 -1.62 6.93
CA ASP A 537 37.80 -2.78 6.14
C ASP A 537 38.18 -2.65 4.64
N ASP A 538 38.66 -1.50 4.17
CA ASP A 538 39.16 -1.33 2.79
C ASP A 538 40.50 -2.06 2.57
N PHE A 539 40.43 -3.25 1.97
CA PHE A 539 41.61 -4.04 1.59
C PHE A 539 42.04 -3.81 0.14
N THR A 540 41.52 -2.79 -0.54
CA THR A 540 41.86 -2.52 -1.94
C THR A 540 43.37 -2.34 -2.12
N SER A 541 43.92 -2.94 -3.18
CA SER A 541 45.34 -2.86 -3.50
C SER A 541 45.53 -2.61 -4.98
N LEU A 542 46.58 -1.86 -5.32
CA LEU A 542 46.99 -1.64 -6.71
C LEU A 542 47.64 -2.93 -7.24
N ASP A 543 47.38 -3.28 -8.50
CA ASP A 543 48.08 -4.38 -9.19
C ASP A 543 49.58 -4.03 -9.29
N PRO A 544 50.47 -4.76 -8.59
CA PRO A 544 51.88 -4.40 -8.52
C PRO A 544 52.57 -4.40 -9.89
N ARG A 545 52.19 -5.34 -10.78
CA ARG A 545 52.83 -5.47 -12.10
C ARG A 545 52.46 -4.31 -13.01
N ARG A 546 51.17 -3.95 -13.02
CA ARG A 546 50.68 -2.81 -13.82
C ARG A 546 51.17 -1.49 -13.25
N LEU A 547 51.24 -1.37 -11.93
CA LEU A 547 51.79 -0.18 -11.28
C LEU A 547 53.26 0.01 -11.63
N ASP A 548 54.08 -1.03 -11.51
CA ASP A 548 55.50 -0.97 -11.88
C ASP A 548 55.70 -0.58 -13.34
N GLU A 549 54.90 -1.14 -14.25
CA GLU A 549 54.98 -0.80 -15.67
C GLU A 549 54.59 0.67 -15.93
N ALA A 550 53.51 1.13 -15.30
CA ALA A 550 53.07 2.52 -15.38
C ALA A 550 54.14 3.50 -14.86
N VAL A 551 54.80 3.17 -13.75
CA VAL A 551 55.87 4.01 -13.19
C VAL A 551 57.13 3.99 -14.07
N ARG A 552 57.52 2.84 -14.63
CA ARG A 552 58.63 2.76 -15.61
C ARG A 552 58.37 3.62 -16.84
N GLN A 553 57.16 3.53 -17.39
CA GLN A 553 56.76 4.33 -18.54
C GLN A 553 56.85 5.83 -18.23
N MET A 554 56.33 6.26 -17.06
CA MET A 554 56.43 7.65 -16.61
C MET A 554 57.90 8.11 -16.53
N TRP A 555 58.81 7.30 -15.96
CA TRP A 555 60.24 7.65 -15.87
C TRP A 555 60.92 7.78 -17.24
N ALA A 556 60.50 6.97 -18.22
CA ALA A 556 61.01 7.05 -19.58
C ALA A 556 60.67 8.39 -20.25
N GLU A 557 59.44 8.87 -20.04
CA GLU A 557 58.88 10.07 -20.67
C GLU A 557 59.39 11.40 -20.06
N VAL A 558 60.12 11.39 -18.94
CA VAL A 558 60.69 12.61 -18.36
C VAL A 558 61.78 13.21 -19.29
N PRO A 559 61.72 14.51 -19.68
CA PRO A 559 62.71 15.12 -20.58
C PRO A 559 64.15 15.14 -20.04
N MET A 560 65.15 14.88 -20.88
CA MET A 560 66.58 14.80 -20.49
C MET A 560 67.14 16.06 -19.82
N HIS A 561 66.71 17.25 -20.23
CA HIS A 561 67.15 18.50 -19.59
C HIS A 561 66.54 18.68 -18.18
N LYS A 562 65.37 18.09 -17.91
CA LYS A 562 64.75 18.06 -16.57
C LYS A 562 65.31 16.94 -15.69
N LYS A 563 65.82 15.85 -16.28
CA LYS A 563 66.50 14.75 -15.56
C LYS A 563 67.78 15.23 -14.83
N LEU A 564 68.44 16.28 -15.31
CA LEU A 564 69.63 16.88 -14.69
C LEU A 564 69.29 17.89 -13.58
N ALA A 565 68.34 18.80 -13.80
CA ALA A 565 67.89 19.77 -12.79
C ALA A 565 67.11 19.11 -11.63
N ALA A 566 66.37 18.03 -11.92
CA ALA A 566 65.67 17.22 -10.94
C ALA A 566 66.55 16.08 -10.38
N GLY A 567 67.87 16.06 -10.61
CA GLY A 567 68.72 14.91 -10.28
C GLY A 567 68.96 14.63 -8.79
N LEU A 568 68.61 15.53 -7.87
CA LEU A 568 69.05 15.43 -6.46
C LEU A 568 67.93 15.28 -5.40
N THR A 569 66.67 15.55 -5.74
CA THR A 569 65.57 15.69 -4.75
C THR A 569 64.22 14.97 -5.02
N PRO A 570 63.86 14.41 -6.21
CA PRO A 570 62.47 14.02 -6.49
C PRO A 570 62.01 12.82 -5.68
N LEU A 571 62.81 11.76 -5.58
CA LEU A 571 62.33 10.52 -4.97
C LEU A 571 62.09 10.70 -3.47
N ALA A 572 63.01 11.37 -2.76
CA ALA A 572 62.85 11.67 -1.35
C ALA A 572 61.67 12.61 -1.09
N ALA A 573 61.45 13.63 -1.93
CA ALA A 573 60.30 14.52 -1.83
C ALA A 573 58.97 13.81 -2.14
N MET A 574 58.92 12.94 -3.15
CA MET A 574 57.75 12.12 -3.48
C MET A 574 57.41 11.13 -2.36
N LEU A 575 58.41 10.44 -1.81
CA LEU A 575 58.21 9.50 -0.70
C LEU A 575 57.79 10.21 0.60
N ALA A 576 58.39 11.37 0.89
CA ALA A 576 57.99 12.19 2.03
C ALA A 576 56.55 12.72 1.88
N ALA A 577 56.12 13.00 0.67
CA ALA A 577 54.76 13.45 0.38
C ALA A 577 53.71 12.35 0.54
N PHE A 578 54.00 11.16 0.02
CA PHE A 578 53.21 9.96 0.23
C PHE A 578 53.04 9.71 1.74
N GLY A 579 54.11 9.82 2.54
CA GLY A 579 54.03 9.76 4.00
C GLY A 579 53.24 10.92 4.64
N GLY A 580 53.37 12.15 4.11
CA GLY A 580 52.68 13.33 4.62
C GLY A 580 51.16 13.27 4.51
N VAL A 581 50.63 12.61 3.47
CA VAL A 581 49.18 12.38 3.31
C VAL A 581 48.62 11.48 4.41
N LEU A 582 49.40 10.48 4.86
CA LEU A 582 49.01 9.61 5.98
C LEU A 582 48.98 10.33 7.33
N MET A 583 49.66 11.49 7.45
CA MET A 583 49.66 12.30 8.67
C MET A 583 48.44 13.24 8.76
N ILE A 584 47.72 13.44 7.65
CA ILE A 584 46.55 14.33 7.60
C ILE A 584 45.52 13.95 8.68
N PRO A 585 45.07 12.69 8.85
CA PRO A 585 44.08 12.35 9.88
C PRO A 585 44.55 12.60 11.31
N ILE A 586 45.85 12.41 11.60
CA ILE A 586 46.43 12.60 12.93
C ILE A 586 46.45 14.08 13.32
N ASP A 587 46.78 14.95 12.36
CA ASP A 587 46.90 16.39 12.55
C ASP A 587 45.56 17.14 12.69
N PHE A 588 44.42 16.47 12.52
CA PHE A 588 43.08 17.04 12.79
C PHE A 588 42.58 16.81 14.23
N GLY A 589 43.42 16.26 15.13
CA GLY A 589 43.09 16.21 16.55
C GLY A 589 42.17 15.06 16.95
N GLY A 590 42.25 13.92 16.24
CA GLY A 590 41.49 12.71 16.53
C GLY A 590 40.09 12.66 15.92
N THR A 591 39.64 13.73 15.25
CA THR A 591 38.42 13.68 14.42
C THR A 591 38.64 12.76 13.23
N MET A 592 37.64 11.94 12.92
CA MET A 592 37.79 10.95 11.88
C MET A 592 37.73 11.57 10.48
N VAL A 593 38.87 11.69 9.81
CA VAL A 593 39.00 12.31 8.48
C VAL A 593 39.58 11.33 7.48
N LEU A 594 38.92 11.15 6.33
CA LEU A 594 39.48 10.45 5.19
C LEU A 594 39.95 11.46 4.13
N ALA A 595 41.19 11.29 3.67
CA ALA A 595 41.74 12.05 2.54
C ALA A 595 41.63 11.22 1.26
N SER A 596 41.06 11.81 0.22
CA SER A 596 41.02 11.24 -1.13
C SER A 596 41.77 12.17 -2.10
N ALA A 597 42.57 11.59 -2.99
CA ALA A 597 43.27 12.33 -4.02
C ALA A 597 43.61 11.40 -5.17
N SER A 598 43.53 11.90 -6.40
CA SER A 598 44.12 11.18 -7.54
C SER A 598 45.66 11.23 -7.45
N ILE A 599 46.33 10.26 -8.08
CA ILE A 599 47.81 10.25 -8.13
C ILE A 599 48.36 11.54 -8.78
N PRO A 600 47.79 12.08 -9.87
CA PRO A 600 48.15 13.41 -10.38
C PRO A 600 47.95 14.54 -9.36
N GLU A 601 46.83 14.58 -8.65
CA GLU A 601 46.56 15.60 -7.62
C GLU A 601 47.63 15.56 -6.51
N LEU A 602 48.09 14.36 -6.11
CA LEU A 602 49.20 14.21 -5.17
C LEU A 602 50.50 14.82 -5.70
N PHE A 603 50.85 14.58 -6.96
CA PHE A 603 52.04 15.20 -7.55
C PHE A 603 51.90 16.72 -7.67
N ALA A 604 50.73 17.21 -8.07
CA ALA A 604 50.46 18.64 -8.21
C ALA A 604 50.52 19.38 -6.86
N ALA A 605 49.96 18.78 -5.80
CA ALA A 605 50.02 19.31 -4.45
C ALA A 605 51.46 19.55 -3.95
N LEU A 606 52.43 18.85 -4.54
CA LEU A 606 53.87 18.92 -4.22
C LEU A 606 54.66 19.84 -5.14
N GLY A 607 54.00 20.55 -6.05
CA GLY A 607 54.67 21.34 -7.07
C GLY A 607 55.34 20.49 -8.17
N LEU A 608 55.09 19.17 -8.21
CA LEU A 608 55.57 18.26 -9.25
C LEU A 608 54.60 18.24 -10.44
N THR A 609 54.22 19.43 -10.93
CA THR A 609 53.22 19.61 -12.00
C THR A 609 53.60 18.88 -13.29
N THR A 610 54.90 18.71 -13.55
CA THR A 610 55.39 17.93 -14.69
C THR A 610 55.11 16.43 -14.55
N LEU A 611 55.27 15.86 -13.37
CA LEU A 611 54.96 14.44 -13.13
C LEU A 611 53.44 14.22 -13.09
N SER A 612 52.70 15.19 -12.55
CA SER A 612 51.23 15.22 -12.63
C SER A 612 50.74 15.16 -14.08
N ALA A 613 51.30 15.98 -14.97
CA ALA A 613 50.90 16.02 -16.38
C ALA A 613 51.25 14.72 -17.12
N LEU A 614 52.45 14.15 -16.86
CA LEU A 614 52.87 12.87 -17.45
C LEU A 614 51.99 11.71 -16.98
N TRP A 615 51.74 11.62 -15.66
CA TRP A 615 50.85 10.59 -15.11
C TRP A 615 49.44 10.70 -15.66
N ALA A 616 48.91 11.92 -15.75
CA ALA A 616 47.60 12.19 -16.31
C ALA A 616 47.54 11.93 -17.83
N GLY A 617 48.66 11.93 -18.56
CA GLY A 617 48.68 11.73 -20.02
C GLY A 617 48.70 10.26 -20.48
N GLY A 618 49.17 9.34 -19.64
CA GLY A 618 49.32 7.93 -20.00
C GLY A 618 48.03 7.09 -19.88
N ALA A 619 47.74 6.26 -20.89
CA ALA A 619 46.60 5.34 -20.85
C ALA A 619 46.75 4.23 -19.78
N ASN A 620 47.97 3.69 -19.63
CA ASN A 620 48.26 2.64 -18.64
C ASN A 620 48.27 3.18 -17.19
N THR A 621 48.77 4.39 -16.97
CA THR A 621 48.81 5.04 -15.65
C THR A 621 47.42 5.38 -15.12
N ARG A 622 46.48 5.78 -15.99
CA ARG A 622 45.07 6.01 -15.63
C ARG A 622 44.35 4.72 -15.23
N ASN A 623 44.59 3.62 -15.95
CA ASN A 623 43.87 2.36 -15.71
C ASN A 623 44.12 1.76 -14.31
N VAL A 624 45.35 1.86 -13.78
CA VAL A 624 45.71 1.28 -12.47
C VAL A 624 45.02 1.99 -11.32
N GLY A 625 45.05 3.33 -11.32
CA GLY A 625 44.37 4.13 -10.29
C GLY A 625 42.86 4.00 -10.36
N GLN A 626 42.29 3.94 -11.57
CA GLN A 626 40.85 3.82 -11.75
C GLN A 626 40.28 2.47 -11.29
N GLN A 627 40.99 1.36 -11.46
CA GLN A 627 40.50 0.06 -10.98
C GLN A 627 40.35 0.03 -9.45
N ALA A 628 41.36 0.50 -8.72
CA ALA A 628 41.29 0.58 -7.27
C ALA A 628 40.25 1.61 -6.80
N ALA A 629 40.16 2.77 -7.46
CA ALA A 629 39.17 3.79 -7.10
C ALA A 629 37.72 3.31 -7.29
N LYS A 630 37.43 2.49 -8.31
CA LYS A 630 36.11 1.87 -8.50
C LYS A 630 35.75 0.93 -7.35
N GLN A 631 36.69 0.08 -6.92
CA GLN A 631 36.48 -0.84 -5.80
C GLN A 631 36.27 -0.08 -4.49
N GLN A 632 37.11 0.93 -4.21
CA GLN A 632 36.97 1.79 -3.04
C GLN A 632 35.62 2.53 -2.99
N LEU A 633 35.14 3.03 -4.13
CA LEU A 633 33.83 3.66 -4.20
C LEU A 633 32.69 2.67 -3.89
N ALA A 634 32.76 1.44 -4.45
CA ALA A 634 31.78 0.40 -4.17
C ALA A 634 31.80 -0.04 -2.70
N ASP A 635 32.98 -0.18 -2.11
CA ASP A 635 33.15 -0.55 -0.70
C ASP A 635 32.71 0.56 0.25
N PHE A 636 32.98 1.82 -0.08
CA PHE A 636 32.49 2.95 0.70
C PHE A 636 30.97 3.08 0.62
N HIS A 637 30.39 2.91 -0.57
CA HIS A 637 28.93 2.88 -0.75
C HIS A 637 28.27 1.76 0.06
N ALA A 638 28.88 0.57 0.11
CA ALA A 638 28.41 -0.53 0.94
C ALA A 638 28.53 -0.23 2.44
N ALA A 639 29.60 0.45 2.88
CA ALA A 639 29.78 0.86 4.27
C ALA A 639 28.73 1.92 4.68
N LEU A 640 28.43 2.87 3.79
CA LEU A 640 27.35 3.85 3.97
C LEU A 640 25.98 3.17 4.04
N SER A 641 25.69 2.28 3.08
CA SER A 641 24.41 1.58 3.00
C SER A 641 24.15 0.79 4.28
N ASP A 642 25.13 0.01 4.74
CA ASP A 642 24.99 -0.72 6.00
C ASP A 642 24.78 0.22 7.19
N SER A 643 25.62 1.25 7.35
CA SER A 643 25.57 2.13 8.54
C SER A 643 24.29 2.94 8.62
N LEU A 644 23.76 3.38 7.47
CA LEU A 644 22.52 4.13 7.33
C LEU A 644 21.27 3.24 7.12
N GLY A 645 21.42 1.92 7.23
CA GLY A 645 20.30 1.00 7.19
C GLY A 645 19.59 0.95 5.84
N VAL A 646 20.35 0.84 4.76
CA VAL A 646 19.85 0.68 3.37
C VAL A 646 20.37 -0.64 2.82
N ASN A 647 19.52 -1.41 2.13
CA ASN A 647 19.96 -2.64 1.47
C ASN A 647 21.09 -2.34 0.48
N ARG A 648 22.09 -3.22 0.36
CA ARG A 648 23.19 -3.04 -0.58
C ARG A 648 22.73 -3.26 -2.02
N LEU A 649 23.53 -2.80 -2.96
CA LEU A 649 23.37 -3.17 -4.37
C LEU A 649 23.67 -4.66 -4.54
N GLU A 650 22.70 -5.39 -5.10
CA GLU A 650 22.84 -6.82 -5.45
C GLU A 650 23.50 -6.99 -6.83
N GLU A 651 23.47 -5.95 -7.67
CA GLU A 651 23.99 -5.96 -9.03
C GLU A 651 25.02 -4.83 -9.28
N PRO A 652 26.00 -5.04 -10.17
CA PRO A 652 26.95 -3.99 -10.57
C PRO A 652 26.25 -2.75 -11.15
N VAL A 653 26.53 -1.57 -10.59
CA VAL A 653 25.97 -0.30 -11.08
C VAL A 653 26.94 0.38 -12.06
N THR A 654 26.39 1.02 -13.09
CA THR A 654 27.16 1.80 -14.05
C THR A 654 27.05 3.29 -13.76
N ILE A 655 28.20 3.96 -13.67
CA ILE A 655 28.31 5.41 -13.49
C ILE A 655 28.96 6.06 -14.72
N LYS A 656 28.65 7.33 -14.97
CA LYS A 656 29.28 8.08 -16.06
C LYS A 656 30.55 8.77 -15.54
N VAL A 657 31.70 8.42 -16.10
CA VAL A 657 32.99 9.05 -15.82
C VAL A 657 33.55 9.60 -17.14
N SER A 658 33.64 10.92 -17.21
CA SER A 658 33.89 11.74 -18.39
C SER A 658 32.84 11.43 -19.46
N GLN A 659 33.25 10.83 -20.58
CA GLN A 659 32.38 10.39 -21.67
C GLN A 659 32.19 8.86 -21.72
N SER A 660 32.67 8.14 -20.71
CA SER A 660 32.62 6.68 -20.66
C SER A 660 31.70 6.17 -19.56
N ASN A 661 30.97 5.10 -19.87
CA ASN A 661 30.20 4.35 -18.88
C ASN A 661 31.13 3.37 -18.17
N VAL A 662 31.21 3.50 -16.85
CA VAL A 662 32.09 2.73 -15.99
C VAL A 662 31.22 1.88 -15.05
N THR A 663 31.31 0.57 -15.18
CA THR A 663 30.68 -0.37 -14.25
C THR A 663 31.52 -0.50 -12.98
N LEU A 664 30.88 -0.31 -11.82
CA LEU A 664 31.45 -0.53 -10.51
C LEU A 664 31.38 -2.01 -10.15
N PRO A 665 32.43 -2.59 -9.55
CA PRO A 665 32.37 -3.96 -9.05
C PRO A 665 31.43 -4.04 -7.84
N LEU A 666 31.02 -5.26 -7.48
CA LEU A 666 30.37 -5.50 -6.20
C LEU A 666 31.36 -5.27 -5.05
N SER A 667 30.83 -4.84 -3.91
CA SER A 667 31.63 -4.62 -2.72
C SER A 667 32.22 -5.94 -2.18
N GLN A 668 33.45 -5.86 -1.68
CA GLN A 668 34.18 -6.98 -1.06
C GLN A 668 34.12 -6.93 0.48
N ILE A 669 33.62 -5.83 1.08
CA ILE A 669 33.54 -5.72 2.54
C ILE A 669 32.41 -6.57 3.11
N VAL A 670 32.65 -7.26 4.22
CA VAL A 670 31.65 -8.09 4.93
C VAL A 670 30.46 -7.22 5.36
N ARG A 671 29.22 -7.73 5.33
CA ARG A 671 28.02 -7.02 5.78
C ARG A 671 27.99 -6.82 7.30
N ARG A 672 27.50 -5.67 7.77
CA ARG A 672 27.25 -5.41 9.21
C ARG A 672 25.87 -4.83 9.42
N GLU A 673 25.39 -4.97 10.65
CA GLU A 673 24.14 -4.36 11.11
C GLU A 673 24.22 -2.83 11.07
N ALA A 674 23.05 -2.21 10.91
CA ALA A 674 22.91 -0.77 10.86
C ALA A 674 23.10 -0.13 12.23
N VAL A 675 23.60 1.11 12.24
CA VAL A 675 23.76 1.91 13.48
C VAL A 675 22.42 2.52 13.90
N GLY A 676 21.54 2.77 12.93
CA GLY A 676 20.28 3.47 13.13
C GLY A 676 19.07 2.75 12.53
N PRO A 677 17.97 3.49 12.27
CA PRO A 677 16.79 2.92 11.63
C PRO A 677 17.15 2.33 10.26
N THR A 678 16.33 1.38 9.80
CA THR A 678 16.53 0.66 8.54
C THR A 678 15.35 0.84 7.62
N LEU A 679 15.64 1.02 6.33
CA LEU A 679 14.65 1.02 5.27
C LEU A 679 14.35 -0.42 4.85
N ALA A 680 13.23 -0.96 5.31
CA ALA A 680 12.86 -2.34 5.03
C ALA A 680 12.60 -2.57 3.53
N VAL A 681 12.95 -3.76 3.05
CA VAL A 681 12.71 -4.19 1.66
C VAL A 681 11.79 -5.39 1.67
N TYR A 682 10.61 -5.22 1.07
CA TYR A 682 9.61 -6.28 0.96
C TYR A 682 9.53 -6.78 -0.47
N ARG A 683 9.40 -8.09 -0.62
CA ARG A 683 9.11 -8.77 -1.89
C ARG A 683 7.94 -9.71 -1.70
N ILE A 684 7.08 -9.78 -2.70
CA ILE A 684 5.94 -10.69 -2.67
C ILE A 684 6.35 -12.02 -3.25
N ARG A 685 5.84 -13.09 -2.66
CA ARG A 685 6.18 -14.44 -3.04
C ARG A 685 5.23 -14.94 -4.11
N ASP A 686 5.78 -15.29 -5.27
CA ASP A 686 5.00 -15.86 -6.37
C ASP A 686 4.36 -17.20 -5.98
N GLU A 687 4.99 -17.98 -5.09
CA GLU A 687 4.41 -19.22 -4.58
C GLU A 687 3.07 -18.98 -3.87
N PHE A 688 2.97 -17.92 -3.08
CA PHE A 688 1.72 -17.55 -2.41
C PHE A 688 0.66 -17.13 -3.43
N ARG A 689 1.03 -16.35 -4.45
CA ARG A 689 0.09 -15.92 -5.50
C ARG A 689 -0.50 -17.11 -6.26
N GLU A 690 0.33 -18.09 -6.59
CA GLU A 690 -0.12 -19.30 -7.27
C GLU A 690 -0.99 -20.18 -6.36
N GLU A 691 -0.64 -20.35 -5.08
CA GLU A 691 -1.48 -21.10 -4.14
C GLU A 691 -2.81 -20.39 -3.87
N LEU A 692 -2.80 -19.06 -3.73
CA LEU A 692 -4.01 -18.25 -3.58
C LEU A 692 -4.90 -18.36 -4.82
N LYS A 693 -4.33 -18.37 -6.02
CA LYS A 693 -5.08 -18.57 -7.28
C LYS A 693 -5.71 -19.96 -7.38
N GLN A 694 -5.07 -20.99 -6.83
CA GLN A 694 -5.62 -22.34 -6.76
C GLN A 694 -6.78 -22.44 -5.76
N ARG A 695 -6.65 -21.86 -4.56
CA ARG A 695 -7.69 -21.91 -3.52
C ARG A 695 -8.81 -20.89 -3.72
N LEU A 696 -8.52 -19.77 -4.37
CA LEU A 696 -9.41 -18.64 -4.58
C LEU A 696 -9.24 -18.06 -5.99
N PRO A 697 -9.78 -18.71 -7.03
CA PRO A 697 -9.69 -18.22 -8.40
C PRO A 697 -10.30 -16.81 -8.55
N ARG A 698 -9.69 -15.95 -9.37
CA ARG A 698 -10.26 -14.65 -9.73
C ARG A 698 -11.55 -14.87 -10.53
N SER A 699 -12.60 -14.10 -10.24
CA SER A 699 -13.82 -14.16 -11.05
C SER A 699 -13.55 -13.65 -12.46
N GLU A 700 -14.05 -14.33 -13.49
CA GLU A 700 -13.79 -14.02 -14.91
C GLU A 700 -14.30 -12.63 -15.36
N GLY A 701 -14.91 -11.84 -14.48
CA GLY A 701 -15.35 -10.46 -14.75
C GLY A 701 -14.27 -9.38 -14.58
N SER A 702 -13.18 -9.65 -13.87
CA SER A 702 -12.15 -8.64 -13.55
C SER A 702 -10.96 -8.62 -14.52
N ALA A 703 -10.87 -9.57 -15.45
CA ALA A 703 -9.73 -9.69 -16.37
C ALA A 703 -9.77 -8.72 -17.58
N ARG A 704 -10.63 -7.69 -17.55
CA ARG A 704 -10.80 -6.72 -18.65
C ARG A 704 -10.51 -5.26 -18.28
N ALA A 705 -9.91 -4.99 -17.12
CA ALA A 705 -9.53 -3.63 -16.70
C ALA A 705 -8.04 -3.53 -16.31
N THR A 706 -7.16 -4.10 -17.14
CA THR A 706 -5.72 -3.80 -17.15
C THR A 706 -5.30 -3.50 -18.57
#